data_AF-A0A7V4M738-F1
#
_entry.id   AF-A0A7V4M738-F1
#
_cell.length_a   1.000
_cell.length_b   1.000
_cell.length_c   1.000
_cell.angle_alpha   90.00
_cell.angle_beta   90.00
_cell.angle_gamma   90.00
#
_symmetry.space_group_name_H-M   'P 1'
#
loop_
_entity.id
_entity.type
_entity.pdbx_description
1 polymer ?
#
loop_
_entity_poly.entity_id
_entity_poly.type
_entity_poly.pdbx_seq_one_letter_code
_entity_poly.pdbx_strand_id
1 'polypeptide(L)'
;MPAVRRAADHEVPGLRRLGDELSPGRRERGSAVGRCAAAVVHAVRRALHGRVRRRLRVVRPRIPRRLPPRSPSPTGTPSTRPAPHGGACPRGRGRPDRVFCDPPVALRGLRSWRPGPEGASRFAKRRPRLLRHPQTPSLRLGRARSPRIAGDRRLLRGQAASAPCGRFSSGDAPRCAAGAGHRGPRLAFRRESLRIQPAGADVRDFPGWDSSSRRAASCQEPCHATEDREHRDPRLWRALRTGLGTLRADLHVPERRPTADRDGPGNRMFLMTRKATRFPALRWTSGAPSMHRTLAVISWMAIVGALPVCGAIADDDGLFPFVISYDAPDNATNVSAWLERPAGKHGFVRAENGRLVTDVGPIRFWATNLCFDACFPEKKQAERVAARLARLGINCVRMHHMDSHSIFKGSPNKLTLSPEQLDKLDYLIFQLKQHGVYTNLNLHVSRWLDEAEGFSGRAERPEYDKGLDNFEPRMIELQKKYARDLLTHVNRYTGKPYAEEPAVAFVEINNENALFATWGWGQLDRLPDPYAATFRKLWNAWLRNKYGDTEKLRAAWNAQAVPLGEEMLRNGDFREPLDRGWNMERDAKTEVQSMIEQAGPDGARVLRIVVKRQGEVSWHPQLTQAGFGVRKNHPYTLAFQARSDAKRQIHVNCMMAHEPWERLGFETRVTLTPKWQRHRFTFVADRDDPKARLSISNLAPGTYEFASFSLRPGGVVGVEPDQKIEDDTVPVLRQGEMNLTEPARNDFVDFLWDTEAKYWGGMYRFLKDELKVKPIVSGTQMGYSPAHIQARLDYVDAHSYWHHPAFPGRPWDPQNWYVQNEALVNSPAGTLGGLAATRVVGKAYTVSEYNHPQPISYAAEGFPMIAAFGAFQGWDGVFSFAYCHNANFEPRKVEGFFDIKSDTAKIAHMPACAALFLRGDVAAGKKLLTVPLSRDAERKRLHQTRTAWTLNAGQLGLDPKWSLAHRIGLDLSGNGEASSEKTFPKVPDKTAVFQSDTGQIRWDVSEKGAGYFTVNTPRSKLFTGFVRGRTFELGDVKLKIGKTRLDWATVSMVAIDGQGFDKPGRILIAATGWQQNSEAKLEELGGNRVTLRNRWGREPVLCEGVPAEIVLPVDAGKVRFYPLDESGNRRAAAPVLEAEGKAKFMLGPRHATVWYEIEVR
;
A
#
# COMPACT_ATOMS: atom_id res chain seq x y z
N MET A 1 -2.44 66.72 -15.93
CA MET A 1 -1.43 67.79 -15.94
C MET A 1 -0.91 68.00 -14.52
N PRO A 2 0.33 68.49 -14.30
CA PRO A 2 1.47 68.49 -15.22
C PRO A 2 2.82 68.03 -14.59
N ALA A 3 3.56 67.24 -15.38
CA ALA A 3 5.01 67.41 -15.64
C ALA A 3 6.01 67.06 -14.48
N VAL A 4 7.34 66.94 -14.69
CA VAL A 4 8.25 67.42 -15.76
C VAL A 4 9.32 66.38 -16.17
N ARG A 5 9.51 66.23 -17.50
CA ARG A 5 10.72 66.04 -18.38
C ARG A 5 12.10 65.62 -17.77
N ARG A 6 13.12 65.10 -18.49
CA ARG A 6 13.51 65.23 -19.92
C ARG A 6 14.66 64.24 -20.31
N ALA A 7 14.78 63.87 -21.61
CA ALA A 7 15.96 63.43 -22.40
C ALA A 7 16.92 62.30 -21.87
N ALA A 8 17.49 61.36 -22.64
CA ALA A 8 17.98 61.27 -24.06
C ALA A 8 19.34 61.99 -24.29
N ASP A 9 20.31 61.51 -25.10
CA ASP A 9 20.59 60.21 -25.78
C ASP A 9 22.05 60.24 -26.36
N HIS A 10 22.48 59.23 -27.15
CA HIS A 10 23.64 59.24 -28.10
C HIS A 10 25.10 59.23 -27.51
N GLU A 11 26.22 58.86 -28.18
CA GLU A 11 26.62 58.08 -29.40
C GLU A 11 28.14 57.66 -29.27
N VAL A 12 28.77 56.60 -29.83
CA VAL A 12 29.01 56.11 -31.23
C VAL A 12 30.03 56.99 -32.02
N PRO A 13 30.86 56.55 -33.04
CA PRO A 13 31.22 55.22 -33.61
C PRO A 13 32.74 54.89 -33.82
N GLY A 14 33.06 53.63 -34.18
CA GLY A 14 33.85 53.31 -35.41
C GLY A 14 35.30 52.79 -35.30
N LEU A 15 35.97 52.30 -36.37
CA LEU A 15 35.51 51.85 -37.71
C LEU A 15 36.67 51.19 -38.54
N ARG A 16 36.36 50.18 -39.39
CA ARG A 16 37.17 49.64 -40.56
C ARG A 16 38.42 48.75 -40.25
N ARG A 17 38.89 47.81 -41.10
CA ARG A 17 38.43 47.23 -42.40
C ARG A 17 39.17 45.92 -42.79
N LEU A 18 38.59 45.16 -43.76
CA LEU A 18 39.20 44.16 -44.69
C LEU A 18 39.78 42.86 -44.07
N GLY A 19 39.80 41.70 -44.76
CA GLY A 19 39.22 41.36 -46.07
C GLY A 19 39.44 39.88 -46.49
N ASP A 20 38.57 39.41 -47.39
CA ASP A 20 38.78 38.41 -48.48
C ASP A 20 39.17 36.91 -48.25
N GLU A 21 38.16 36.05 -48.51
CA GLU A 21 38.18 34.90 -49.47
C GLU A 21 38.80 33.49 -49.23
N LEU A 22 38.34 32.56 -50.11
CA LEU A 22 38.85 31.23 -50.52
C LEU A 22 38.53 29.94 -49.72
N SER A 23 38.79 28.77 -50.34
CA SER A 23 38.12 27.47 -50.03
C SER A 23 39.05 26.19 -50.06
N PRO A 24 38.77 25.02 -50.68
CA PRO A 24 38.54 23.80 -49.86
C PRO A 24 39.22 22.45 -50.26
N GLY A 25 39.51 21.62 -49.24
CA GLY A 25 39.19 20.16 -49.21
C GLY A 25 40.05 19.13 -49.99
N ARG A 26 39.43 17.96 -50.27
CA ARG A 26 39.94 16.63 -50.78
C ARG A 26 40.40 15.66 -49.66
N ARG A 27 40.00 14.36 -49.61
CA ARG A 27 39.97 13.19 -50.54
C ARG A 27 41.39 12.57 -50.72
N GLU A 28 41.60 11.25 -50.68
CA GLU A 28 41.08 10.20 -51.60
C GLU A 28 41.02 8.73 -51.03
N ARG A 29 40.23 7.86 -51.72
CA ARG A 29 40.42 6.44 -52.19
C ARG A 29 41.38 5.45 -51.46
N GLY A 30 41.16 4.12 -51.40
CA GLY A 30 40.02 3.26 -51.81
C GLY A 30 40.35 1.73 -51.91
N SER A 31 39.34 0.85 -52.03
CA SER A 31 39.30 -0.52 -52.66
C SER A 31 40.29 -1.65 -52.28
N ALA A 32 39.99 -2.98 -52.33
CA ALA A 32 38.73 -3.76 -52.43
C ALA A 32 38.99 -5.31 -52.29
N VAL A 33 37.92 -6.14 -52.24
CA VAL A 33 37.83 -7.63 -52.43
C VAL A 33 38.40 -8.54 -51.30
N GLY A 34 37.75 -9.65 -50.86
CA GLY A 34 36.35 -10.11 -50.99
C GLY A 34 36.13 -11.65 -50.97
N ARG A 35 34.97 -12.11 -50.44
CA ARG A 35 34.34 -13.48 -50.54
C ARG A 35 35.05 -14.64 -49.77
N CYS A 36 34.41 -15.73 -49.30
CA CYS A 36 32.99 -16.14 -49.15
C CYS A 36 32.79 -17.21 -48.04
N ALA A 37 31.54 -17.50 -47.64
CA ALA A 37 31.10 -18.62 -46.78
C ALA A 37 30.91 -19.94 -47.59
N ALA A 38 30.54 -21.15 -47.09
CA ALA A 38 30.03 -21.67 -45.79
C ALA A 38 30.58 -23.13 -45.55
N ALA A 39 30.04 -24.15 -44.86
CA ALA A 39 28.75 -24.46 -44.16
C ALA A 39 28.96 -25.61 -43.11
N VAL A 40 28.30 -25.64 -41.93
CA VAL A 40 27.03 -26.36 -41.54
C VAL A 40 27.09 -27.90 -41.30
N VAL A 41 27.10 -28.30 -40.00
CA VAL A 41 26.33 -29.41 -39.32
C VAL A 41 26.43 -30.85 -39.90
N HIS A 42 26.80 -31.94 -39.16
CA HIS A 42 26.10 -32.53 -37.98
C HIS A 42 26.89 -33.67 -37.26
N ALA A 43 26.69 -33.81 -35.93
CA ALA A 43 26.48 -35.06 -35.14
C ALA A 43 27.38 -36.34 -35.19
N VAL A 44 27.82 -36.75 -33.98
CA VAL A 44 27.73 -38.11 -33.37
C VAL A 44 28.87 -39.18 -33.56
N ARG A 45 29.16 -39.88 -32.44
CA ARG A 45 30.00 -41.12 -32.24
C ARG A 45 31.54 -40.92 -32.31
N ARG A 46 32.31 -41.33 -31.28
CA ARG A 46 32.76 -42.68 -30.82
C ARG A 46 33.79 -43.34 -31.78
N ALA A 47 34.91 -43.94 -31.34
CA ALA A 47 35.54 -44.05 -30.01
C ALA A 47 36.96 -44.70 -30.05
N LEU A 48 37.66 -44.76 -28.89
CA LEU A 48 38.78 -45.68 -28.54
C LEU A 48 40.16 -45.40 -29.24
N HIS A 49 41.35 -45.86 -28.78
CA HIS A 49 41.74 -46.67 -27.60
C HIS A 49 43.23 -46.50 -27.18
N GLY A 50 43.57 -46.70 -25.89
CA GLY A 50 44.96 -46.95 -25.39
C GLY A 50 45.12 -46.59 -23.89
N ARG A 51 45.01 -47.51 -22.92
CA ARG A 51 45.99 -48.51 -22.39
C ARG A 51 47.11 -47.85 -21.53
N VAL A 52 47.51 -48.34 -20.32
CA VAL A 52 47.29 -49.68 -19.70
C VAL A 52 47.50 -49.75 -18.15
N ARG A 53 46.63 -50.52 -17.43
CA ARG A 53 46.84 -51.21 -16.10
C ARG A 53 47.10 -50.35 -14.81
N ARG A 54 46.94 -50.85 -13.56
CA ARG A 54 46.69 -52.22 -13.00
C ARG A 54 45.98 -52.22 -11.61
N ARG A 55 44.88 -53.00 -11.44
CA ARG A 55 44.34 -53.69 -10.21
C ARG A 55 44.04 -52.83 -8.94
N LEU A 56 43.12 -53.18 -8.02
CA LEU A 56 42.52 -54.47 -7.59
C LEU A 56 40.97 -54.39 -7.40
N ARG A 57 40.30 -55.52 -7.06
CA ARG A 57 38.84 -55.68 -6.84
C ARG A 57 38.58 -56.82 -5.83
N VAL A 58 37.50 -56.74 -5.03
CA VAL A 58 36.66 -57.88 -4.59
C VAL A 58 35.18 -57.40 -4.47
N VAL A 59 34.20 -58.30 -4.67
CA VAL A 59 32.74 -58.03 -4.76
C VAL A 59 31.95 -59.31 -4.36
N ARG A 60 30.77 -59.23 -3.68
CA ARG A 60 29.46 -59.85 -4.07
C ARG A 60 28.36 -59.96 -2.95
N PRO A 61 27.07 -60.19 -3.31
CA PRO A 61 25.90 -60.13 -2.38
C PRO A 61 24.86 -61.30 -2.47
N ARG A 62 23.72 -61.17 -1.72
CA ARG A 62 22.41 -61.91 -1.75
C ARG A 62 22.25 -63.23 -0.94
N ILE A 63 21.07 -63.41 -0.29
CA ILE A 63 20.07 -64.54 -0.37
C ILE A 63 19.13 -64.61 0.90
N PRO A 64 17.84 -65.05 0.85
CA PRO A 64 16.88 -65.04 2.00
C PRO A 64 16.14 -66.38 2.34
N ARG A 65 15.45 -66.54 3.51
CA ARG A 65 14.24 -67.42 3.77
C ARG A 65 13.75 -67.60 5.25
N ARG A 66 12.41 -67.75 5.43
CA ARG A 66 11.62 -68.64 6.37
C ARG A 66 11.57 -68.44 7.93
N LEU A 67 10.82 -69.35 8.60
CA LEU A 67 10.26 -69.47 10.00
C LEU A 67 10.60 -70.90 10.56
N PRO A 68 10.23 -71.41 11.80
CA PRO A 68 9.18 -71.06 12.79
C PRO A 68 9.59 -71.18 14.32
N PRO A 69 8.68 -71.20 15.35
CA PRO A 69 9.05 -71.11 16.80
C PRO A 69 8.87 -72.39 17.67
N ARG A 70 9.54 -72.48 18.85
CA ARG A 70 9.22 -73.33 20.05
C ARG A 70 10.14 -73.08 21.28
N SER A 71 9.84 -73.69 22.43
CA SER A 71 10.58 -73.69 23.74
C SER A 71 10.86 -75.14 24.22
N PRO A 72 11.73 -75.44 25.24
CA PRO A 72 11.36 -75.40 26.68
C PRO A 72 12.54 -75.22 27.71
N SER A 73 12.29 -75.50 29.01
CA SER A 73 13.25 -75.54 30.16
C SER A 73 13.44 -77.00 30.72
N PRO A 74 14.14 -77.34 31.84
CA PRO A 74 14.17 -76.76 33.22
C PRO A 74 15.59 -76.25 33.62
N THR A 75 16.17 -76.16 34.84
CA THR A 75 15.91 -76.54 36.28
C THR A 75 16.66 -75.52 37.18
N GLY A 76 16.77 -75.49 38.54
CA GLY A 76 16.36 -76.32 39.71
C GLY A 76 16.71 -75.58 41.04
N THR A 77 16.51 -76.16 42.25
CA THR A 77 16.61 -75.44 43.57
C THR A 77 17.02 -76.34 44.76
N PRO A 78 17.57 -75.79 45.87
CA PRO A 78 16.82 -75.46 47.12
C PRO A 78 17.30 -74.14 47.78
N SER A 79 16.68 -73.37 48.70
CA SER A 79 15.51 -73.36 49.61
C SER A 79 15.96 -72.85 51.01
N THR A 80 15.60 -71.62 51.40
CA THR A 80 15.26 -71.16 52.78
C THR A 80 14.83 -69.69 52.76
N ARG A 81 14.11 -69.23 53.79
CA ARG A 81 13.39 -67.92 53.91
C ARG A 81 13.40 -67.51 55.41
N PRO A 82 13.22 -66.23 55.83
CA PRO A 82 12.03 -65.40 55.49
C PRO A 82 12.24 -63.85 55.46
N ALA A 83 11.59 -63.03 54.62
CA ALA A 83 10.84 -63.26 53.38
C ALA A 83 11.34 -62.19 52.35
N PRO A 84 12.47 -62.43 51.62
CA PRO A 84 13.39 -61.34 51.29
C PRO A 84 13.95 -61.32 49.83
N HIS A 85 14.83 -60.33 49.54
CA HIS A 85 15.98 -60.21 48.57
C HIS A 85 15.89 -60.78 47.11
N GLY A 86 16.69 -60.35 46.10
CA GLY A 86 17.68 -59.26 45.96
C GLY A 86 18.96 -59.66 45.17
N GLY A 87 19.61 -58.75 44.40
CA GLY A 87 21.06 -58.85 44.07
C GLY A 87 21.61 -58.61 42.63
N ALA A 88 22.53 -57.63 42.51
CA ALA A 88 23.76 -57.56 41.68
C ALA A 88 23.79 -57.47 40.11
N CYS A 89 24.84 -56.81 39.60
CA CYS A 89 25.33 -56.77 38.20
C CYS A 89 26.88 -56.79 38.19
N PRO A 90 27.59 -57.30 37.14
CA PRO A 90 28.18 -56.38 36.14
C PRO A 90 28.44 -56.99 34.71
N ARG A 91 28.97 -56.15 33.80
CA ARG A 91 29.46 -56.43 32.41
C ARG A 91 28.41 -56.79 31.33
N GLY A 92 28.58 -56.26 30.11
CA GLY A 92 27.82 -56.69 28.91
C GLY A 92 28.00 -55.78 27.68
N ARG A 93 27.91 -56.35 26.46
CA ARG A 93 27.83 -55.62 25.18
C ARG A 93 26.39 -55.77 24.63
N GLY A 94 25.83 -54.82 23.88
CA GLY A 94 24.61 -55.11 23.11
C GLY A 94 23.83 -53.99 22.45
N ARG A 95 23.95 -53.92 21.11
CA ARG A 95 22.98 -53.43 20.09
C ARG A 95 21.73 -54.37 20.03
N PRO A 96 20.66 -54.15 19.20
CA PRO A 96 20.25 -52.96 18.41
C PRO A 96 18.70 -52.71 18.21
N ASP A 97 18.37 -51.65 17.43
CA ASP A 97 17.37 -51.52 16.32
C ASP A 97 15.96 -52.19 16.30
N ARG A 98 14.92 -51.34 15.99
CA ARG A 98 13.90 -51.46 14.88
C ARG A 98 12.78 -52.56 14.94
N VAL A 99 11.70 -52.60 14.13
CA VAL A 99 10.91 -51.68 13.24
C VAL A 99 9.54 -52.34 12.90
N PHE A 100 8.50 -51.53 12.63
CA PHE A 100 7.23 -51.74 11.86
C PHE A 100 6.77 -53.16 11.41
N CYS A 101 5.45 -53.38 11.42
CA CYS A 101 4.62 -53.38 10.18
C CYS A 101 3.10 -53.55 10.42
N ASP A 102 2.30 -52.86 9.59
CA ASP A 102 0.87 -53.07 9.30
C ASP A 102 0.64 -54.34 8.42
N PRO A 103 -0.56 -54.68 7.87
CA PRO A 103 -1.91 -54.05 7.92
C PRO A 103 -3.01 -55.16 8.15
N PRO A 104 -4.25 -55.16 7.56
CA PRO A 104 -5.13 -54.10 7.03
C PRO A 104 -6.61 -54.15 7.52
N VAL A 105 -7.29 -52.98 7.51
CA VAL A 105 -8.68 -52.73 7.02
C VAL A 105 -9.93 -53.39 7.67
N ALA A 106 -10.97 -52.54 7.88
CA ALA A 106 -12.44 -52.79 7.81
C ALA A 106 -13.36 -52.74 9.07
N LEU A 107 -14.31 -51.79 8.99
CA LEU A 107 -15.76 -51.87 9.32
C LEU A 107 -16.32 -51.91 10.77
N ARG A 108 -16.99 -50.80 11.12
CA ARG A 108 -18.36 -50.63 11.69
C ARG A 108 -18.80 -51.33 13.00
N GLY A 109 -19.50 -50.55 13.84
CA GLY A 109 -20.27 -50.98 15.04
C GLY A 109 -19.83 -50.17 16.28
N LEU A 110 -20.40 -49.02 16.66
CA LEU A 110 -21.81 -48.56 16.73
C LEU A 110 -22.61 -49.21 17.88
N ARG A 111 -23.27 -48.36 18.69
CA ARG A 111 -23.96 -48.60 19.98
C ARG A 111 -22.98 -48.76 21.17
N SER A 112 -22.82 -47.81 22.10
CA SER A 112 -23.75 -47.01 22.93
C SER A 112 -24.31 -47.76 24.13
N TRP A 113 -23.96 -47.34 25.35
CA TRP A 113 -24.82 -47.43 26.56
C TRP A 113 -24.39 -46.37 27.60
N ARG A 114 -25.36 -45.91 28.39
CA ARG A 114 -25.29 -45.07 29.61
C ARG A 114 -26.45 -45.55 30.49
N PRO A 115 -26.32 -45.60 31.83
CA PRO A 115 -26.37 -44.39 32.67
C PRO A 115 -25.44 -44.42 33.89
N GLY A 116 -25.59 -43.42 34.80
CA GLY A 116 -25.04 -43.42 36.17
C GLY A 116 -26.01 -44.11 37.16
N PRO A 117 -26.16 -43.66 38.44
CA PRO A 117 -26.02 -42.29 38.95
C PRO A 117 -25.28 -42.19 40.32
N GLU A 118 -25.85 -41.45 41.29
CA GLU A 118 -25.43 -41.27 42.71
C GLU A 118 -24.19 -40.38 42.97
N GLY A 119 -23.98 -39.80 44.16
CA GLY A 119 -24.76 -39.76 45.42
C GLY A 119 -24.14 -38.74 46.40
N ALA A 120 -24.78 -38.39 47.53
CA ALA A 120 -24.36 -37.24 48.37
C ALA A 120 -24.40 -37.46 49.90
N SER A 121 -23.54 -36.69 50.62
CA SER A 121 -23.58 -36.39 52.08
C SER A 121 -23.04 -37.50 53.03
N ARG A 122 -22.62 -37.26 54.31
CA ARG A 122 -22.58 -36.05 55.18
C ARG A 122 -21.68 -36.24 56.45
N PHE A 123 -21.14 -35.12 57.01
CA PHE A 123 -20.72 -34.83 58.42
C PHE A 123 -19.69 -35.66 59.24
N ALA A 124 -18.71 -34.95 59.88
CA ALA A 124 -18.38 -35.07 61.33
C ALA A 124 -17.53 -33.91 61.96
N LYS A 125 -18.12 -33.21 62.95
CA LYS A 125 -17.62 -32.51 64.19
C LYS A 125 -16.17 -31.94 64.39
N ARG A 126 -16.11 -30.60 64.54
CA ARG A 126 -15.63 -29.76 65.70
C ARG A 126 -14.13 -29.45 66.04
N ARG A 127 -13.82 -28.12 65.91
CA ARG A 127 -13.05 -27.18 66.81
C ARG A 127 -11.51 -27.33 66.99
N PRO A 128 -10.76 -26.25 67.33
CA PRO A 128 -11.00 -24.78 67.32
C PRO A 128 -9.96 -24.07 66.38
N ARG A 129 -9.42 -22.82 66.48
CA ARG A 129 -9.57 -21.52 67.21
C ARG A 129 -9.32 -20.38 66.15
N LEU A 130 -10.01 -19.23 66.10
CA LEU A 130 -9.73 -17.90 66.72
C LEU A 130 -8.36 -17.26 66.36
N LEU A 131 -8.16 -15.96 66.05
CA LEU A 131 -8.96 -14.69 65.91
C LEU A 131 -8.04 -13.61 65.22
N ARG A 132 -8.40 -12.40 64.70
CA ARG A 132 -9.63 -11.58 64.49
C ARG A 132 -9.41 -10.52 63.36
N HIS A 133 -10.50 -9.95 62.84
CA HIS A 133 -10.68 -8.64 62.17
C HIS A 133 -10.64 -7.42 63.17
N PRO A 134 -11.06 -6.14 62.90
CA PRO A 134 -11.60 -5.45 61.68
C PRO A 134 -11.06 -3.98 61.43
N GLN A 135 -11.76 -3.25 60.54
CA GLN A 135 -12.45 -1.94 60.82
C GLN A 135 -11.95 -0.61 60.18
N THR A 136 -12.90 0.08 59.55
CA THR A 136 -12.94 1.53 59.30
C THR A 136 -13.46 2.29 60.51
N PRO A 137 -13.20 3.61 60.59
CA PRO A 137 -14.28 4.54 60.91
C PRO A 137 -14.32 5.77 59.97
N SER A 138 -15.22 6.72 60.25
CA SER A 138 -15.45 7.93 59.45
C SER A 138 -15.75 9.14 60.34
N LEU A 139 -15.86 10.32 59.69
CA LEU A 139 -16.60 11.53 60.11
C LEU A 139 -15.98 12.58 61.08
N ARG A 140 -16.39 13.83 60.80
CA ARG A 140 -16.43 15.08 61.60
C ARG A 140 -15.17 15.96 61.78
N LEU A 141 -15.16 17.04 60.98
CA LEU A 141 -15.22 18.46 61.43
C LEU A 141 -14.46 18.88 62.70
N GLY A 142 -13.44 19.74 62.51
CA GLY A 142 -12.83 20.60 63.54
C GLY A 142 -12.35 21.93 62.94
N ARG A 143 -12.32 23.02 63.72
CA ARG A 143 -12.04 24.39 63.24
C ARG A 143 -10.67 24.93 63.67
N ALA A 144 -9.97 25.52 62.69
CA ALA A 144 -9.23 26.79 62.77
C ALA A 144 -7.88 26.92 63.53
N ARG A 145 -7.09 27.89 62.98
CA ARG A 145 -5.92 28.63 63.52
C ARG A 145 -4.56 27.92 63.65
N SER A 146 -3.56 28.59 63.06
CA SER A 146 -2.12 28.43 63.29
C SER A 146 -1.71 28.91 64.69
N PRO A 147 -0.48 28.60 65.16
CA PRO A 147 0.58 29.60 65.01
C PRO A 147 1.97 29.03 64.60
N ARG A 148 2.96 29.93 64.51
CA ARG A 148 4.40 29.67 64.31
C ARG A 148 5.08 29.23 65.62
N ILE A 149 6.27 28.58 65.57
CA ILE A 149 7.57 29.05 66.16
C ILE A 149 8.64 27.93 66.27
N ALA A 150 9.85 28.25 65.76
CA ALA A 150 11.26 27.88 66.07
C ALA A 150 11.73 26.55 66.75
N GLY A 151 13.04 26.26 66.58
CA GLY A 151 13.85 25.31 67.39
C GLY A 151 14.39 24.10 66.61
N ASP A 152 15.32 24.24 65.66
CA ASP A 152 16.80 24.33 65.82
C ASP A 152 17.49 23.13 66.51
N ARG A 153 18.29 22.37 65.73
CA ARG A 153 19.69 22.00 66.08
C ARG A 153 20.49 21.34 64.93
N ARG A 154 21.47 22.09 64.42
CA ARG A 154 22.88 21.70 64.18
C ARG A 154 23.30 20.49 63.28
N LEU A 155 24.15 20.83 62.29
CA LEU A 155 25.44 20.18 61.90
C LEU A 155 25.38 18.79 61.20
N LEU A 156 26.21 18.45 60.18
CA LEU A 156 27.42 19.08 59.59
C LEU A 156 27.56 18.80 58.06
N ARG A 157 28.26 19.73 57.39
CA ARG A 157 28.95 19.79 56.05
C ARG A 157 29.02 18.54 55.13
N GLY A 158 29.16 18.68 53.81
CA GLY A 158 29.35 19.89 52.96
C GLY A 158 29.10 19.58 51.46
N GLN A 159 28.64 20.55 50.64
CA GLN A 159 29.42 21.58 49.91
C GLN A 159 30.24 21.02 48.72
N ALA A 160 30.35 21.66 47.55
CA ALA A 160 29.61 22.75 46.86
C ALA A 160 30.06 22.76 45.37
N ALA A 161 29.51 23.46 44.37
CA ALA A 161 28.41 24.44 44.26
C ALA A 161 27.64 24.14 42.92
N SER A 162 26.94 25.01 42.16
CA SER A 162 26.60 26.44 42.21
C SER A 162 25.31 26.73 41.39
N ALA A 163 24.83 27.98 41.41
CA ALA A 163 23.90 28.61 40.48
C ALA A 163 24.41 30.09 40.28
N PRO A 164 23.67 31.17 39.87
CA PRO A 164 22.22 31.39 39.62
C PRO A 164 21.97 31.79 38.14
N CYS A 165 20.93 32.49 37.65
CA CYS A 165 19.75 33.14 38.23
C CYS A 165 18.60 33.28 37.19
N GLY A 166 17.43 33.77 37.59
CA GLY A 166 16.37 34.23 36.67
C GLY A 166 14.95 34.18 37.28
N ARG A 167 14.37 35.32 37.65
CA ARG A 167 12.96 35.44 38.12
C ARG A 167 12.07 35.99 37.02
N PHE A 168 10.78 35.66 37.04
CA PHE A 168 9.69 36.64 37.21
C PHE A 168 8.37 35.96 37.62
N SER A 169 7.40 36.76 38.10
CA SER A 169 6.04 36.37 38.53
C SER A 169 5.00 36.62 37.41
N SER A 170 3.66 36.58 37.55
CA SER A 170 2.74 36.56 38.72
C SER A 170 1.29 36.29 38.24
N GLY A 171 0.45 35.70 39.11
CA GLY A 171 -1.02 35.73 39.00
C GLY A 171 -1.65 34.90 37.87
N ASP A 172 -2.96 34.62 37.85
CA ASP A 172 -3.94 34.63 38.94
C ASP A 172 -5.10 33.66 38.61
N ALA A 173 -5.84 33.22 39.62
CA ALA A 173 -7.11 32.49 39.47
C ALA A 173 -8.17 33.18 40.32
N PRO A 174 -9.47 33.16 39.94
CA PRO A 174 -10.39 32.34 40.75
C PRO A 174 -11.73 31.87 40.10
N ARG A 175 -12.25 30.72 40.59
CA ARG A 175 -13.71 30.43 40.82
C ARG A 175 -14.62 30.35 39.57
N CYS A 176 -15.88 29.89 39.58
CA CYS A 176 -16.79 29.12 40.49
C CYS A 176 -17.97 28.57 39.62
N ALA A 177 -18.85 27.64 40.02
CA ALA A 177 -18.81 26.47 40.93
C ALA A 177 -20.17 25.71 40.88
N ALA A 178 -20.21 24.47 41.40
CA ALA A 178 -21.40 23.59 41.58
C ALA A 178 -22.05 23.02 40.29
N GLY A 179 -22.73 21.86 40.32
CA GLY A 179 -22.82 20.84 41.38
C GLY A 179 -23.98 19.85 41.19
N ALA A 180 -23.89 18.67 41.84
CA ALA A 180 -24.93 17.63 42.07
C ALA A 180 -25.74 17.04 40.86
N GLY A 181 -26.21 15.79 40.89
CA GLY A 181 -25.95 14.72 41.86
C GLY A 181 -26.79 13.44 41.65
N HIS A 182 -26.27 12.33 42.18
CA HIS A 182 -26.95 11.09 42.63
C HIS A 182 -28.05 10.35 41.82
N ARG A 183 -27.71 9.08 41.51
CA ARG A 183 -28.43 7.83 41.87
C ARG A 183 -29.95 7.73 41.61
N GLY A 184 -30.34 6.83 40.71
CA GLY A 184 -31.65 6.16 40.76
C GLY A 184 -31.70 4.96 41.74
N PRO A 185 -32.87 4.35 41.98
CA PRO A 185 -33.03 3.15 42.79
C PRO A 185 -33.28 1.86 41.98
N ARG A 186 -33.23 0.71 42.68
CA ARG A 186 -33.58 -0.63 42.17
C ARG A 186 -35.08 -0.91 42.35
N LEU A 187 -35.61 -1.90 41.62
CA LEU A 187 -36.54 -2.92 42.16
C LEU A 187 -36.55 -4.17 41.27
N ALA A 188 -37.06 -5.30 41.77
CA ALA A 188 -36.98 -6.60 41.10
C ALA A 188 -38.06 -7.59 41.54
N PHE A 189 -38.68 -8.29 40.58
CA PHE A 189 -39.35 -9.59 40.72
C PHE A 189 -39.02 -10.42 39.45
N ARG A 190 -38.63 -11.70 39.44
CA ARG A 190 -39.07 -12.99 40.06
C ARG A 190 -40.10 -13.75 39.20
N ARG A 191 -39.74 -15.00 38.85
CA ARG A 191 -40.63 -16.13 38.42
C ARG A 191 -41.31 -15.96 37.04
N GLU A 192 -41.80 -17.01 36.36
CA GLU A 192 -41.74 -18.47 36.64
C GLU A 192 -41.53 -19.29 35.33
N SER A 193 -41.33 -20.60 35.47
CA SER A 193 -41.03 -21.60 34.43
C SER A 193 -42.25 -22.30 33.82
N LEU A 194 -42.15 -22.81 32.58
CA LEU A 194 -42.66 -24.10 32.03
C LEU A 194 -42.30 -24.14 30.51
N ARG A 195 -41.56 -25.09 29.92
CA ARG A 195 -41.85 -26.52 29.63
C ARG A 195 -43.16 -26.78 28.86
N ILE A 196 -43.05 -27.28 27.64
CA ILE A 196 -43.79 -28.44 27.07
C ILE A 196 -43.13 -28.88 25.73
N GLN A 197 -43.41 -30.11 25.29
CA GLN A 197 -42.91 -30.87 24.12
C GLN A 197 -44.05 -31.84 23.71
N PRO A 198 -43.99 -32.65 22.62
CA PRO A 198 -43.13 -32.65 21.41
C PRO A 198 -43.99 -32.90 20.10
N ALA A 199 -43.37 -33.53 19.08
CA ALA A 199 -43.96 -34.26 17.94
C ALA A 199 -44.59 -33.43 16.78
N GLY A 200 -44.57 -33.92 15.52
CA GLY A 200 -43.82 -35.08 14.98
C GLY A 200 -44.27 -35.54 13.58
N ALA A 201 -43.51 -36.47 12.98
CA ALA A 201 -43.80 -37.24 11.73
C ALA A 201 -43.92 -36.45 10.40
N ASP A 202 -43.82 -37.05 9.20
CA ASP A 202 -43.05 -38.20 8.63
C ASP A 202 -43.26 -38.18 7.07
N VAL A 203 -42.71 -39.15 6.32
CA VAL A 203 -43.02 -39.53 4.91
C VAL A 203 -42.41 -38.60 3.82
N ARG A 204 -41.31 -39.01 3.14
CA ARG A 204 -41.17 -39.68 1.80
C ARG A 204 -41.72 -38.85 0.61
N ASP A 205 -41.07 -38.74 -0.55
CA ASP A 205 -40.74 -39.83 -1.51
C ASP A 205 -39.63 -39.50 -2.56
N PHE A 206 -39.18 -40.56 -3.25
CA PHE A 206 -38.35 -40.64 -4.49
C PHE A 206 -39.08 -41.67 -5.41
N PRO A 207 -38.91 -41.76 -6.77
CA PRO A 207 -37.62 -42.01 -7.44
C PRO A 207 -37.49 -41.57 -8.94
N GLY A 208 -36.46 -42.08 -9.65
CA GLY A 208 -36.19 -41.93 -11.10
C GLY A 208 -34.84 -41.23 -11.36
N TRP A 209 -33.73 -41.83 -11.85
CA TRP A 209 -33.47 -42.81 -12.93
C TRP A 209 -33.83 -42.28 -14.33
N ASP A 210 -33.03 -42.43 -15.39
CA ASP A 210 -32.01 -43.47 -15.66
C ASP A 210 -30.77 -42.98 -16.48
N SER A 211 -29.72 -43.83 -16.51
CA SER A 211 -28.61 -44.06 -17.48
C SER A 211 -27.98 -42.99 -18.41
N SER A 212 -26.84 -43.26 -19.06
CA SER A 212 -25.52 -43.77 -18.60
C SER A 212 -24.47 -43.67 -19.74
N SER A 213 -23.17 -43.78 -19.39
CA SER A 213 -22.06 -44.18 -20.29
C SER A 213 -21.51 -43.09 -21.24
N ARG A 214 -20.27 -43.15 -21.81
CA ARG A 214 -19.07 -44.00 -21.57
C ARG A 214 -17.81 -43.38 -22.24
N ARG A 215 -16.67 -43.35 -21.53
CA ARG A 215 -15.26 -43.16 -22.02
C ARG A 215 -14.89 -41.74 -22.55
N ALA A 216 -13.63 -41.27 -22.56
CA ALA A 216 -12.44 -41.54 -21.72
C ALA A 216 -11.29 -40.52 -22.00
N ALA A 217 -10.36 -40.39 -21.03
CA ALA A 217 -8.93 -40.00 -21.15
C ALA A 217 -8.46 -38.52 -21.31
N SER A 218 -7.82 -38.04 -20.22
CA SER A 218 -6.51 -37.33 -20.14
C SER A 218 -6.32 -35.84 -20.52
N CYS A 219 -5.26 -35.25 -19.93
CA CYS A 219 -4.73 -33.86 -20.04
C CYS A 219 -5.58 -32.80 -19.29
N GLN A 220 -5.11 -32.00 -18.30
CA GLN A 220 -3.79 -31.47 -17.89
C GLN A 220 -3.06 -30.64 -18.99
N GLU A 221 -2.55 -29.42 -18.78
CA GLU A 221 -2.50 -28.54 -17.57
C GLU A 221 -2.39 -27.03 -17.99
N PRO A 222 -1.97 -26.01 -17.17
CA PRO A 222 -2.48 -24.64 -17.33
C PRO A 222 -1.48 -23.62 -17.93
N CYS A 223 -1.95 -22.39 -18.17
CA CYS A 223 -1.12 -21.27 -18.61
C CYS A 223 -0.35 -20.61 -17.45
N HIS A 224 0.97 -20.81 -17.42
CA HIS A 224 1.91 -19.95 -16.67
C HIS A 224 2.37 -18.75 -17.51
N ALA A 225 2.82 -17.68 -16.85
CA ALA A 225 3.36 -16.48 -17.49
C ALA A 225 4.81 -16.20 -17.06
N THR A 226 5.76 -16.47 -17.95
CA THR A 226 7.16 -16.03 -17.89
C THR A 226 7.74 -15.92 -19.31
N GLU A 227 8.31 -14.78 -19.66
CA GLU A 227 9.31 -14.66 -20.74
C GLU A 227 10.67 -15.18 -20.18
N ASP A 228 11.68 -15.60 -20.94
CA ASP A 228 12.16 -15.09 -22.25
C ASP A 228 13.05 -16.15 -22.99
N ARG A 229 13.38 -15.85 -24.26
CA ARG A 229 14.51 -16.32 -25.12
C ARG A 229 14.39 -17.46 -26.14
N GLU A 230 14.40 -17.00 -27.39
CA GLU A 230 15.31 -17.33 -28.50
C GLU A 230 15.06 -18.52 -29.47
N HIS A 231 14.75 -18.11 -30.72
CA HIS A 231 15.17 -18.67 -32.02
C HIS A 231 14.76 -20.09 -32.48
N ARG A 232 13.87 -20.11 -33.48
CA ARG A 232 14.19 -20.65 -34.83
C ARG A 232 13.36 -20.00 -35.95
N ASP A 233 13.90 -20.02 -37.16
CA ASP A 233 13.39 -19.33 -38.37
C ASP A 233 12.45 -20.27 -39.21
N PRO A 234 11.60 -19.77 -40.13
CA PRO A 234 10.38 -20.45 -40.57
C PRO A 234 10.45 -21.09 -41.98
N ARG A 235 9.37 -21.76 -42.42
CA ARG A 235 8.93 -21.88 -43.84
C ARG A 235 7.54 -22.55 -43.98
N LEU A 236 7.00 -22.48 -45.21
CA LEU A 236 5.76 -23.09 -45.74
C LEU A 236 4.46 -22.54 -45.12
N TRP A 237 3.80 -21.55 -45.74
CA TRP A 237 2.91 -21.61 -46.94
C TRP A 237 1.57 -22.30 -46.64
N ARG A 238 0.42 -21.58 -46.66
CA ARG A 238 -0.28 -20.95 -47.82
C ARG A 238 -0.78 -21.95 -48.87
N ALA A 239 -2.09 -22.24 -48.83
CA ALA A 239 -2.96 -22.30 -50.02
C ALA A 239 -4.45 -22.23 -49.63
N LEU A 240 -5.39 -21.70 -50.45
CA LEU A 240 -5.32 -20.69 -51.53
C LEU A 240 -6.77 -20.22 -51.88
N ARG A 241 -6.96 -18.90 -52.15
CA ARG A 241 -7.99 -18.31 -53.06
C ARG A 241 -9.49 -18.52 -52.70
N THR A 242 -10.47 -17.78 -53.25
CA THR A 242 -10.56 -16.64 -54.22
C THR A 242 -11.76 -15.77 -53.78
N GLY A 243 -12.01 -14.51 -54.15
CA GLY A 243 -11.51 -13.52 -55.14
C GLY A 243 -12.66 -12.53 -55.48
N LEU A 244 -12.57 -11.48 -56.31
CA LEU A 244 -11.48 -10.61 -56.79
C LEU A 244 -12.12 -9.41 -57.57
N GLY A 245 -11.56 -8.19 -57.51
CA GLY A 245 -11.90 -7.03 -58.38
C GLY A 245 -12.02 -5.69 -57.61
N THR A 246 -11.17 -4.65 -57.78
CA THR A 246 -10.96 -3.70 -58.92
C THR A 246 -12.12 -2.72 -59.12
N LEU A 247 -11.97 -1.38 -59.22
CA LEU A 247 -10.89 -0.60 -59.88
C LEU A 247 -10.71 0.85 -59.30
N ARG A 248 -10.03 1.76 -60.02
CA ARG A 248 -9.67 3.16 -59.66
C ARG A 248 -10.64 4.20 -60.24
N ALA A 249 -10.63 5.45 -59.73
CA ALA A 249 -10.42 6.69 -60.52
C ALA A 249 -10.36 7.96 -59.61
N ASP A 250 -9.95 9.10 -60.19
CA ASP A 250 -9.66 10.39 -59.53
C ASP A 250 -10.63 11.54 -59.93
N LEU A 251 -10.44 12.74 -59.34
CA LEU A 251 -10.63 14.13 -59.89
C LEU A 251 -11.67 15.11 -59.25
N HIS A 252 -11.12 16.24 -58.79
CA HIS A 252 -11.54 17.67 -58.93
C HIS A 252 -12.85 18.27 -58.35
N VAL A 253 -12.69 19.27 -57.43
CA VAL A 253 -12.90 20.75 -57.62
C VAL A 253 -14.25 21.21 -58.24
N PRO A 254 -15.02 22.18 -57.67
CA PRO A 254 -14.56 23.56 -57.32
C PRO A 254 -15.14 24.27 -56.06
N GLU A 255 -14.70 25.51 -55.82
CA GLU A 255 -15.21 26.48 -54.83
C GLU A 255 -16.39 27.34 -55.36
N ARG A 256 -17.16 27.97 -54.45
CA ARG A 256 -17.68 29.37 -54.59
C ARG A 256 -18.24 29.96 -53.26
N ARG A 257 -18.56 31.27 -53.29
CA ARG A 257 -18.98 32.20 -52.20
C ARG A 257 -20.03 33.21 -52.79
N PRO A 258 -20.53 34.26 -52.10
CA PRO A 258 -21.21 34.36 -50.78
C PRO A 258 -22.43 35.34 -50.76
N THR A 259 -23.16 35.44 -49.62
CA THR A 259 -23.90 36.63 -49.08
C THR A 259 -24.27 36.31 -47.60
N ALA A 260 -24.27 37.18 -46.57
CA ALA A 260 -24.72 38.58 -46.32
C ALA A 260 -26.24 38.65 -45.95
N ASP A 261 -26.72 39.34 -44.88
CA ASP A 261 -26.08 40.28 -43.93
C ASP A 261 -26.91 40.52 -42.60
N ARG A 262 -26.34 41.31 -41.66
CA ARG A 262 -26.92 42.10 -40.51
C ARG A 262 -27.13 41.52 -39.08
N ASP A 263 -26.33 42.08 -38.15
CA ASP A 263 -26.61 42.73 -36.83
C ASP A 263 -27.59 42.11 -35.81
N GLY A 264 -27.36 42.09 -34.47
CA GLY A 264 -26.30 42.61 -33.57
C GLY A 264 -26.92 42.97 -32.18
N PRO A 265 -26.21 43.46 -31.13
CA PRO A 265 -24.81 43.33 -30.67
C PRO A 265 -24.71 42.43 -29.40
N GLY A 266 -23.58 42.20 -28.71
CA GLY A 266 -22.16 42.46 -29.01
C GLY A 266 -21.30 42.65 -27.74
N ASN A 267 -20.14 41.97 -27.66
CA ASN A 267 -18.96 42.45 -26.94
C ASN A 267 -17.69 41.78 -27.49
N ARG A 268 -16.52 42.44 -27.48
CA ARG A 268 -15.34 42.03 -28.27
C ARG A 268 -14.06 41.80 -27.46
N MET A 269 -13.28 40.81 -27.89
CA MET A 269 -11.83 40.70 -27.72
C MET A 269 -11.22 40.45 -29.11
N PHE A 270 -10.06 41.03 -29.43
CA PHE A 270 -9.54 41.05 -30.82
C PHE A 270 -8.05 40.67 -30.92
N LEU A 271 -7.65 40.07 -32.05
CA LEU A 271 -6.29 39.62 -32.36
C LEU A 271 -5.65 40.43 -33.49
N MET A 272 -4.32 40.41 -33.57
CA MET A 272 -3.54 40.31 -34.82
C MET A 272 -2.42 39.25 -34.62
N THR A 273 -2.01 38.33 -35.52
CA THR A 273 -1.93 38.18 -37.00
C THR A 273 -0.71 38.88 -37.65
N ARG A 274 0.05 38.32 -38.62
CA ARG A 274 -0.02 37.04 -39.40
C ARG A 274 1.25 36.82 -40.29
N LYS A 275 1.57 35.55 -40.64
CA LYS A 275 2.29 35.04 -41.88
C LYS A 275 3.77 35.45 -42.10
N ALA A 276 4.66 34.70 -42.80
CA ALA A 276 4.73 33.28 -43.28
C ALA A 276 6.26 32.88 -43.45
N THR A 277 6.89 32.16 -44.42
CA THR A 277 6.54 31.64 -45.78
C THR A 277 7.51 30.52 -46.30
N ARG A 278 6.98 29.30 -46.59
CA ARG A 278 7.34 28.29 -47.64
C ARG A 278 8.77 27.71 -47.92
N PHE A 279 8.84 26.36 -47.82
CA PHE A 279 9.43 25.34 -48.75
C PHE A 279 10.95 25.31 -49.08
N PRO A 280 11.51 24.20 -49.67
CA PRO A 280 10.95 22.87 -50.00
C PRO A 280 11.70 21.66 -49.36
N ALA A 281 11.28 20.42 -49.70
CA ALA A 281 11.90 19.16 -49.28
C ALA A 281 11.88 18.08 -50.38
N LEU A 282 12.85 17.16 -50.36
CA LEU A 282 12.90 15.85 -51.07
C LEU A 282 13.34 14.80 -50.02
N ARG A 283 12.64 13.68 -49.78
CA ARG A 283 12.64 12.39 -50.54
C ARG A 283 14.07 11.87 -50.82
N TRP A 284 14.43 10.61 -50.53
CA TRP A 284 13.72 9.36 -50.89
C TRP A 284 13.83 8.23 -49.85
N THR A 285 13.31 7.04 -50.16
CA THR A 285 13.09 5.89 -49.26
C THR A 285 14.03 4.69 -49.51
N SER A 286 13.99 3.75 -48.55
CA SER A 286 14.12 2.28 -48.71
C SER A 286 15.44 1.65 -49.23
N GLY A 287 16.03 0.74 -48.44
CA GLY A 287 17.11 -0.16 -48.88
C GLY A 287 17.75 -1.01 -47.75
N ALA A 288 17.23 -2.22 -47.53
CA ALA A 288 17.87 -3.31 -46.74
C ALA A 288 18.53 -4.33 -47.74
N PRO A 289 19.30 -5.39 -47.35
CA PRO A 289 19.37 -6.06 -46.04
C PRO A 289 20.77 -6.66 -45.62
N SER A 290 20.75 -7.59 -44.64
CA SER A 290 21.77 -8.65 -44.32
C SER A 290 23.21 -8.24 -43.94
N MET A 291 23.73 -8.45 -42.72
CA MET A 291 24.02 -9.68 -41.92
C MET A 291 25.49 -10.19 -42.03
N HIS A 292 26.18 -10.21 -40.87
CA HIS A 292 27.01 -11.29 -40.26
C HIS A 292 27.89 -12.22 -41.16
N ARG A 293 29.12 -12.67 -40.83
CA ARG A 293 30.05 -12.72 -39.65
C ARG A 293 31.49 -12.99 -40.22
N THR A 294 32.63 -13.28 -39.55
CA THR A 294 32.97 -13.82 -38.21
C THR A 294 34.33 -13.23 -37.72
N LEU A 295 35.17 -13.98 -36.97
CA LEU A 295 36.51 -13.59 -36.47
C LEU A 295 37.63 -14.46 -37.09
N ALA A 296 38.85 -13.90 -37.19
CA ALA A 296 40.15 -14.53 -36.88
C ALA A 296 41.20 -13.39 -36.86
N VAL A 297 41.89 -13.04 -35.76
CA VAL A 297 42.90 -13.79 -34.99
C VAL A 297 44.16 -14.10 -35.80
N ILE A 298 45.16 -13.21 -35.69
CA ILE A 298 46.59 -13.55 -35.74
C ILE A 298 47.21 -12.94 -34.47
N SER A 299 47.97 -13.73 -33.73
CA SER A 299 48.71 -13.28 -32.54
C SER A 299 50.21 -13.33 -32.84
N TRP A 300 50.92 -12.24 -32.57
CA TRP A 300 52.38 -12.22 -32.42
C TRP A 300 52.75 -11.44 -31.16
N MET A 301 53.85 -11.82 -30.52
CA MET A 301 54.18 -11.40 -29.16
C MET A 301 55.01 -10.11 -29.11
N ALA A 302 54.74 -9.26 -28.13
CA ALA A 302 55.73 -8.38 -27.52
C ALA A 302 55.38 -8.20 -26.02
N ILE A 303 56.37 -8.36 -25.14
CA ILE A 303 56.23 -8.19 -23.69
C ILE A 303 56.96 -6.92 -23.27
N VAL A 304 56.26 -5.98 -22.63
CA VAL A 304 56.72 -5.13 -21.50
C VAL A 304 55.46 -4.71 -20.73
N GLY A 305 55.53 -4.64 -19.41
CA GLY A 305 54.35 -4.48 -18.53
C GLY A 305 53.96 -3.02 -18.22
N ALA A 306 52.69 -2.85 -17.86
CA ALA A 306 52.16 -1.67 -17.17
C ALA A 306 51.15 -2.12 -16.10
N LEU A 307 51.03 -1.36 -15.01
CA LEU A 307 50.16 -1.69 -13.87
C LEU A 307 48.67 -1.46 -14.22
N PRO A 308 47.74 -2.31 -13.73
CA PRO A 308 46.31 -2.08 -13.91
C PRO A 308 45.83 -0.95 -13.00
N VAL A 309 45.94 0.29 -13.45
CA VAL A 309 45.23 1.43 -12.86
C VAL A 309 43.75 1.28 -13.21
N CYS A 310 42.98 0.62 -12.34
CA CYS A 310 41.52 0.56 -12.43
C CYS A 310 40.87 1.91 -12.07
N GLY A 311 41.18 2.94 -12.86
CA GLY A 311 40.40 4.17 -12.89
C GLY A 311 39.12 3.94 -13.68
N ALA A 312 37.98 3.90 -12.99
CA ALA A 312 36.69 4.05 -13.66
C ALA A 312 36.60 5.50 -14.17
N ILE A 313 36.98 5.70 -15.43
CA ILE A 313 36.84 7.00 -16.12
C ILE A 313 35.33 7.29 -16.19
N ALA A 314 34.93 8.42 -15.61
CA ALA A 314 33.59 8.95 -15.80
C ALA A 314 33.41 9.34 -17.27
N ASP A 315 32.25 9.08 -17.83
CA ASP A 315 31.92 9.47 -19.22
C ASP A 315 31.96 11.01 -19.36
N ASP A 316 32.02 11.56 -20.58
CA ASP A 316 32.03 13.02 -20.82
C ASP A 316 30.81 13.72 -20.19
N ASP A 317 29.73 12.96 -19.98
CA ASP A 317 28.48 13.37 -19.34
C ASP A 317 28.53 13.41 -17.79
N GLY A 318 29.67 13.09 -17.18
CA GLY A 318 29.94 13.17 -15.73
C GLY A 318 29.34 12.03 -14.88
N LEU A 319 28.87 10.96 -15.52
CA LEU A 319 28.30 9.78 -14.87
C LEU A 319 29.33 8.64 -14.77
N PHE A 320 29.24 7.82 -13.73
CA PHE A 320 30.07 6.63 -13.53
C PHE A 320 29.25 5.44 -12.99
N PRO A 321 29.67 4.19 -13.23
CA PRO A 321 28.99 3.01 -12.69
C PRO A 321 29.17 2.89 -11.17
N PHE A 322 28.08 2.78 -10.42
CA PHE A 322 28.14 2.57 -8.96
C PHE A 322 26.90 1.82 -8.46
N VAL A 323 27.11 0.60 -7.96
CA VAL A 323 26.07 -0.24 -7.34
C VAL A 323 26.62 -0.75 -6.02
N ILE A 324 25.98 -0.37 -4.92
CA ILE A 324 26.50 -0.64 -3.57
C ILE A 324 26.55 -2.14 -3.29
N SER A 325 27.75 -2.63 -3.01
CA SER A 325 28.09 -4.06 -2.89
C SER A 325 27.38 -4.76 -1.72
N TYR A 326 27.14 -6.06 -1.91
CA TYR A 326 26.77 -6.98 -0.82
C TYR A 326 28.03 -7.51 -0.09
N ASP A 327 29.10 -7.82 -0.83
CA ASP A 327 30.31 -8.46 -0.33
C ASP A 327 31.30 -7.43 0.25
N ALA A 328 30.75 -6.51 1.04
CA ALA A 328 31.42 -5.35 1.57
C ALA A 328 31.94 -5.61 3.01
N PRO A 329 33.18 -5.24 3.34
CA PRO A 329 33.78 -5.55 4.65
C PRO A 329 33.32 -4.56 5.74
N ASP A 330 33.77 -4.80 6.98
CA ASP A 330 33.49 -3.91 8.11
C ASP A 330 34.25 -2.58 7.98
N ASN A 331 33.53 -1.50 7.70
CA ASN A 331 34.08 -0.17 7.41
C ASN A 331 33.03 0.91 7.74
N ALA A 332 33.31 2.19 7.44
CA ALA A 332 32.43 3.32 7.76
C ALA A 332 31.00 3.24 7.17
N THR A 333 30.74 2.35 6.21
CA THR A 333 29.39 2.11 5.63
C THR A 333 28.66 0.90 6.23
N ASN A 334 29.21 0.28 7.27
CA ASN A 334 28.56 -0.78 8.06
C ASN A 334 28.07 -0.22 9.41
N VAL A 335 26.75 -0.11 9.58
CA VAL A 335 26.14 0.30 10.86
C VAL A 335 25.46 -0.86 11.61
N SER A 336 25.73 -2.11 11.21
CA SER A 336 25.13 -3.30 11.85
C SER A 336 25.50 -3.46 13.33
N ALA A 337 26.55 -2.78 13.82
CA ALA A 337 26.92 -2.74 15.23
C ALA A 337 25.98 -1.88 16.09
N TRP A 338 25.10 -1.07 15.49
CA TRP A 338 24.05 -0.32 16.20
C TRP A 338 22.79 -1.15 16.46
N LEU A 339 22.73 -2.37 15.91
CA LEU A 339 21.60 -3.29 16.10
C LEU A 339 21.93 -4.32 17.18
N GLU A 340 21.15 -4.30 18.26
CA GLU A 340 21.27 -5.28 19.34
C GLU A 340 20.94 -6.71 18.87
N ARG A 341 21.78 -7.68 19.26
CA ARG A 341 21.72 -9.06 18.75
C ARG A 341 21.63 -10.09 19.88
N PRO A 342 20.83 -11.17 19.72
CA PRO A 342 19.87 -11.39 18.63
C PRO A 342 18.64 -10.46 18.75
N ALA A 343 17.85 -10.35 17.68
CA ALA A 343 16.54 -9.70 17.77
C ALA A 343 15.68 -10.39 18.85
N GLY A 344 14.96 -9.59 19.64
CA GLY A 344 14.18 -10.09 20.78
C GLY A 344 14.98 -10.43 22.03
N LYS A 345 16.28 -10.08 22.09
CA LYS A 345 17.15 -10.20 23.29
C LYS A 345 16.55 -9.55 24.54
N HIS A 346 15.76 -8.48 24.37
CA HIS A 346 15.14 -7.71 25.44
C HIS A 346 13.63 -7.97 25.58
N GLY A 347 13.23 -9.23 25.36
CA GLY A 347 11.83 -9.65 25.45
C GLY A 347 11.00 -9.23 24.23
N PHE A 348 9.67 -9.39 24.37
CA PHE A 348 8.72 -9.03 23.31
C PHE A 348 8.53 -7.51 23.22
N VAL A 349 8.39 -7.03 21.98
CA VAL A 349 7.91 -5.69 21.67
C VAL A 349 6.49 -5.53 22.21
N ARG A 350 6.20 -4.41 22.88
CA ARG A 350 4.89 -4.07 23.44
C ARG A 350 4.51 -2.63 23.10
N ALA A 351 3.21 -2.35 23.09
CA ALA A 351 2.68 -0.99 22.97
C ALA A 351 2.33 -0.44 24.36
N GLU A 352 3.13 0.50 24.88
CA GLU A 352 2.97 1.08 26.21
C GLU A 352 3.02 2.62 26.13
N ASN A 353 2.08 3.32 26.77
CA ASN A 353 2.03 4.79 26.84
C ASN A 353 2.15 5.52 25.47
N GLY A 354 1.65 4.90 24.39
CA GLY A 354 1.76 5.45 23.03
C GLY A 354 3.16 5.36 22.41
N ARG A 355 3.94 4.35 22.82
CA ARG A 355 5.28 4.01 22.32
C ARG A 355 5.39 2.50 22.07
N LEU A 356 6.31 2.11 21.20
CA LEU A 356 6.82 0.74 21.19
C LEU A 356 7.96 0.60 22.21
N VAL A 357 7.93 -0.45 23.02
CA VAL A 357 8.90 -0.71 24.09
C VAL A 357 9.31 -2.18 24.14
N THR A 358 10.42 -2.43 24.84
CA THR A 358 10.99 -3.73 25.22
C THR A 358 11.28 -3.71 26.73
N ASP A 359 11.82 -4.81 27.28
CA ASP A 359 12.15 -4.90 28.72
C ASP A 359 13.26 -3.93 29.17
N VAL A 360 13.96 -3.27 28.23
CA VAL A 360 14.96 -2.22 28.51
C VAL A 360 14.51 -0.82 28.09
N GLY A 361 13.23 -0.65 27.70
CA GLY A 361 12.65 0.64 27.32
C GLY A 361 12.30 0.79 25.83
N PRO A 362 12.10 2.02 25.33
CA PRO A 362 11.59 2.30 23.99
C PRO A 362 12.41 1.70 22.85
N ILE A 363 11.71 1.25 21.80
CA ILE A 363 12.30 0.74 20.56
C ILE A 363 11.68 1.45 19.35
N ARG A 364 12.46 1.56 18.26
CA ARG A 364 12.03 2.09 16.97
C ARG A 364 12.40 1.12 15.86
N PHE A 365 11.70 1.19 14.73
CA PHE A 365 11.94 0.35 13.55
C PHE A 365 12.25 1.14 12.28
N TRP A 366 13.49 1.10 11.81
CA TRP A 366 13.87 1.50 10.46
C TRP A 366 13.90 0.24 9.62
N ALA A 367 12.94 0.12 8.71
CA ALA A 367 12.46 -1.18 8.26
C ALA A 367 12.27 -1.25 6.75
N THR A 368 11.97 -2.44 6.25
CA THR A 368 11.70 -2.68 4.83
C THR A 368 10.78 -3.87 4.61
N ASN A 369 10.23 -3.97 3.41
CA ASN A 369 9.34 -5.05 3.02
C ASN A 369 10.08 -6.02 2.08
N LEU A 370 9.90 -7.32 2.28
CA LEU A 370 10.19 -8.34 1.28
C LEU A 370 8.84 -8.82 0.74
N CYS A 371 8.66 -8.80 -0.57
CA CYS A 371 7.37 -9.08 -1.20
C CYS A 371 7.41 -10.41 -1.99
N PHE A 372 6.31 -11.17 -1.98
CA PHE A 372 6.12 -12.40 -2.77
C PHE A 372 7.25 -13.43 -2.53
N ASP A 373 7.87 -13.95 -3.59
CA ASP A 373 8.96 -14.94 -3.54
C ASP A 373 10.22 -14.42 -2.80
N ALA A 374 10.37 -13.10 -2.58
CA ALA A 374 11.44 -12.56 -1.74
C ALA A 374 11.32 -12.92 -0.24
N CYS A 375 10.14 -13.37 0.22
CA CYS A 375 9.98 -13.93 1.56
C CYS A 375 10.58 -15.35 1.69
N PHE A 376 10.94 -16.00 0.57
CA PHE A 376 11.34 -17.41 0.51
C PHE A 376 12.71 -17.62 -0.20
N PRO A 377 13.78 -16.91 0.23
CA PRO A 377 15.13 -17.04 -0.33
C PRO A 377 15.71 -18.44 -0.11
N GLU A 378 16.70 -18.81 -0.93
CA GLU A 378 17.58 -19.93 -0.61
C GLU A 378 18.48 -19.61 0.59
N LYS A 379 18.95 -20.62 1.34
CA LYS A 379 19.62 -20.41 2.64
C LYS A 379 20.85 -19.49 2.57
N LYS A 380 21.69 -19.64 1.54
CA LYS A 380 22.82 -18.73 1.26
C LYS A 380 22.39 -17.29 0.93
N GLN A 381 21.21 -17.11 0.32
CA GLN A 381 20.64 -15.78 0.07
C GLN A 381 20.08 -15.19 1.37
N ALA A 382 19.45 -16.00 2.23
CA ALA A 382 18.94 -15.59 3.54
C ALA A 382 20.07 -15.07 4.45
N GLU A 383 21.21 -15.77 4.49
CA GLU A 383 22.43 -15.33 5.17
C GLU A 383 22.89 -13.94 4.66
N ARG A 384 23.09 -13.81 3.35
CA ARG A 384 23.62 -12.58 2.73
C ARG A 384 22.64 -11.41 2.84
N VAL A 385 21.33 -11.63 2.69
CA VAL A 385 20.33 -10.56 2.83
C VAL A 385 20.18 -10.10 4.28
N ALA A 386 20.18 -11.01 5.27
CA ALA A 386 20.12 -10.62 6.69
C ALA A 386 21.33 -9.78 7.10
N ALA A 387 22.55 -10.20 6.70
CA ALA A 387 23.76 -9.43 6.91
C ALA A 387 23.72 -8.06 6.20
N ARG A 388 23.23 -8.01 4.95
CA ARG A 388 23.12 -6.79 4.14
C ARG A 388 22.13 -5.78 4.71
N LEU A 389 20.96 -6.24 5.17
CA LEU A 389 19.95 -5.38 5.80
C LEU A 389 20.47 -4.78 7.11
N ALA A 390 21.07 -5.61 7.97
CA ALA A 390 21.70 -5.13 9.19
C ALA A 390 22.84 -4.14 8.92
N ARG A 391 23.67 -4.36 7.87
CA ARG A 391 24.72 -3.42 7.44
C ARG A 391 24.17 -2.02 7.17
N LEU A 392 22.99 -1.94 6.55
CA LEU A 392 22.26 -0.71 6.23
C LEU A 392 21.52 -0.10 7.44
N GLY A 393 21.57 -0.73 8.61
CA GLY A 393 20.84 -0.29 9.80
C GLY A 393 19.34 -0.60 9.75
N ILE A 394 18.91 -1.47 8.85
CA ILE A 394 17.53 -1.95 8.77
C ILE A 394 17.33 -3.00 9.86
N ASN A 395 16.40 -2.74 10.79
CA ASN A 395 16.18 -3.56 11.99
C ASN A 395 14.79 -4.23 12.05
N CYS A 396 13.96 -4.13 11.01
CA CYS A 396 12.79 -5.01 10.84
C CYS A 396 12.50 -5.31 9.36
N VAL A 397 11.97 -6.50 9.09
CA VAL A 397 11.46 -6.93 7.77
C VAL A 397 9.98 -7.30 7.86
N ARG A 398 9.16 -6.77 6.94
CA ARG A 398 7.75 -7.18 6.73
C ARG A 398 7.68 -8.24 5.64
N MET A 399 7.15 -9.41 5.98
CA MET A 399 6.94 -10.53 5.07
C MET A 399 5.62 -10.34 4.33
N HIS A 400 5.70 -9.74 3.14
CA HIS A 400 4.60 -9.09 2.45
C HIS A 400 4.16 -9.85 1.20
N HIS A 401 2.86 -9.79 0.86
CA HIS A 401 2.24 -10.55 -0.24
C HIS A 401 2.49 -12.08 -0.24
N MET A 402 3.06 -12.65 0.83
CA MET A 402 3.43 -14.07 0.90
C MET A 402 2.23 -15.03 0.77
N ASP A 403 1.03 -14.54 1.07
CA ASP A 403 -0.25 -15.23 1.03
C ASP A 403 -0.85 -15.37 -0.38
N SER A 404 -0.31 -14.67 -1.38
CA SER A 404 -0.81 -14.69 -2.76
C SER A 404 -0.72 -16.08 -3.40
N HIS A 405 0.50 -16.62 -3.45
CA HIS A 405 0.85 -17.95 -3.96
C HIS A 405 2.10 -18.50 -3.29
N SER A 406 3.10 -17.65 -3.01
CA SER A 406 4.45 -18.07 -2.63
C SER A 406 4.51 -19.04 -1.44
N ILE A 407 3.77 -18.80 -0.34
CA ILE A 407 3.74 -19.72 0.81
C ILE A 407 3.03 -21.06 0.54
N PHE A 408 2.22 -21.12 -0.53
CA PHE A 408 1.46 -22.28 -0.97
C PHE A 408 2.14 -23.04 -2.13
N LYS A 409 3.33 -22.61 -2.57
CA LYS A 409 4.06 -23.20 -3.71
C LYS A 409 4.36 -24.68 -3.45
N GLY A 410 3.85 -25.56 -4.32
CA GLY A 410 3.90 -27.03 -4.16
C GLY A 410 2.78 -27.65 -3.32
N SER A 411 1.87 -26.86 -2.76
CA SER A 411 0.71 -27.35 -1.98
C SER A 411 -0.52 -27.58 -2.87
N PRO A 412 -1.45 -28.49 -2.49
CA PRO A 412 -2.59 -28.85 -3.34
C PRO A 412 -3.69 -27.78 -3.40
N ASN A 413 -3.67 -26.79 -2.51
CA ASN A 413 -4.64 -25.69 -2.40
C ASN A 413 -4.08 -24.56 -1.53
N LYS A 414 -4.74 -23.39 -1.49
CA LYS A 414 -4.36 -22.24 -0.65
C LYS A 414 -4.84 -22.34 0.81
N LEU A 415 -5.11 -23.58 1.26
CA LEU A 415 -5.54 -23.93 2.63
C LEU A 415 -4.48 -24.73 3.40
N THR A 416 -3.39 -25.12 2.74
CA THR A 416 -2.33 -25.98 3.28
C THR A 416 -0.98 -25.31 3.04
N LEU A 417 -0.22 -24.98 4.09
CA LEU A 417 1.08 -24.32 3.95
C LEU A 417 2.12 -25.29 3.37
N SER A 418 3.01 -24.80 2.51
CA SER A 418 4.08 -25.62 1.93
C SER A 418 5.22 -25.84 2.93
N PRO A 419 5.57 -27.08 3.31
CA PRO A 419 6.67 -27.36 4.24
C PRO A 419 8.03 -26.85 3.74
N GLU A 420 8.21 -26.82 2.42
CA GLU A 420 9.44 -26.37 1.76
C GLU A 420 9.60 -24.85 1.81
N GLN A 421 8.48 -24.12 1.74
CA GLN A 421 8.47 -22.66 1.90
C GLN A 421 8.56 -22.27 3.38
N LEU A 422 7.98 -23.07 4.28
CA LEU A 422 8.15 -22.89 5.72
C LEU A 422 9.61 -23.08 6.18
N ASP A 423 10.34 -24.09 5.69
CA ASP A 423 11.77 -24.27 6.04
C ASP A 423 12.66 -23.10 5.54
N LYS A 424 12.25 -22.43 4.46
CA LYS A 424 12.90 -21.20 3.95
C LYS A 424 12.57 -19.97 4.78
N LEU A 425 11.29 -19.75 5.09
CA LEU A 425 10.83 -18.65 5.94
C LEU A 425 11.41 -18.78 7.36
N ASP A 426 11.41 -19.99 7.92
CA ASP A 426 12.04 -20.31 9.19
C ASP A 426 13.52 -19.92 9.22
N TYR A 427 14.25 -20.27 8.16
CA TYR A 427 15.68 -19.98 8.05
C TYR A 427 15.95 -18.49 7.85
N LEU A 428 15.13 -17.78 7.06
CA LEU A 428 15.22 -16.33 6.91
C LEU A 428 14.97 -15.62 8.24
N ILE A 429 13.90 -15.97 8.96
CA ILE A 429 13.57 -15.39 10.28
C ILE A 429 14.68 -15.69 11.29
N PHE A 430 15.28 -16.88 11.25
CA PHE A 430 16.45 -17.21 12.06
C PHE A 430 17.66 -16.33 11.73
N GLN A 431 17.99 -16.13 10.45
CA GLN A 431 19.14 -15.30 10.04
C GLN A 431 18.91 -13.82 10.38
N LEU A 432 17.73 -13.28 10.09
CA LEU A 432 17.33 -11.93 10.52
C LEU A 432 17.51 -11.76 12.04
N LYS A 433 17.03 -12.74 12.83
CA LYS A 433 17.21 -12.77 14.28
C LYS A 433 18.68 -12.76 14.70
N GLN A 434 19.56 -13.55 14.10
CA GLN A 434 21.00 -13.51 14.42
C GLN A 434 21.62 -12.13 14.16
N HIS A 435 21.14 -11.42 13.14
CA HIS A 435 21.65 -10.12 12.73
C HIS A 435 21.02 -8.92 13.46
N GLY A 436 20.11 -9.14 14.42
CA GLY A 436 19.44 -8.06 15.16
C GLY A 436 18.24 -7.43 14.42
N VAL A 437 17.73 -8.12 13.40
CA VAL A 437 16.62 -7.69 12.56
C VAL A 437 15.34 -8.43 12.96
N TYR A 438 14.30 -7.69 13.33
CA TYR A 438 13.00 -8.23 13.72
C TYR A 438 12.16 -8.61 12.48
N THR A 439 11.08 -9.37 12.70
CA THR A 439 10.13 -9.79 11.66
C THR A 439 8.72 -9.27 11.95
N ASN A 440 8.01 -8.90 10.87
CA ASN A 440 6.58 -8.63 10.81
C ASN A 440 5.93 -9.64 9.86
N LEU A 441 4.84 -10.29 10.28
CA LEU A 441 4.10 -11.29 9.51
C LEU A 441 2.69 -10.78 9.17
N ASN A 442 2.28 -10.86 7.91
CA ASN A 442 0.93 -10.51 7.48
C ASN A 442 0.02 -11.75 7.44
N LEU A 443 -1.22 -11.62 7.92
CA LEU A 443 -2.22 -12.71 7.91
C LEU A 443 -3.15 -12.68 6.70
N HIS A 444 -3.25 -11.54 6.02
CA HIS A 444 -3.88 -11.40 4.71
C HIS A 444 -3.40 -10.12 4.00
N VAL A 445 -3.13 -10.23 2.69
CA VAL A 445 -2.65 -9.14 1.82
C VAL A 445 -3.24 -9.27 0.42
N SER A 446 -3.16 -10.49 -0.14
CA SER A 446 -3.30 -10.74 -1.58
C SER A 446 -3.66 -12.18 -1.94
N ARG A 447 -4.12 -12.99 -0.97
CA ARG A 447 -4.69 -14.30 -1.26
C ARG A 447 -6.00 -14.14 -2.04
N TRP A 448 -6.27 -15.09 -2.93
CA TRP A 448 -7.58 -15.30 -3.54
C TRP A 448 -8.11 -16.66 -3.09
N LEU A 449 -9.39 -16.76 -2.76
CA LEU A 449 -10.05 -18.05 -2.56
C LEU A 449 -10.86 -18.39 -3.82
N ASP A 450 -10.50 -19.49 -4.48
CA ASP A 450 -11.08 -19.91 -5.77
C ASP A 450 -12.06 -21.07 -5.60
N GLU A 451 -12.60 -21.59 -6.71
CA GLU A 451 -13.51 -22.75 -6.70
C GLU A 451 -12.87 -23.98 -6.03
N ALA A 452 -11.54 -24.14 -6.14
CA ALA A 452 -10.76 -25.18 -5.46
C ALA A 452 -10.73 -25.03 -3.92
N GLU A 453 -10.97 -23.82 -3.41
CA GLU A 453 -11.17 -23.54 -1.98
C GLU A 453 -12.66 -23.48 -1.57
N GLY A 454 -13.59 -23.67 -2.52
CA GLY A 454 -15.05 -23.64 -2.27
C GLY A 454 -15.72 -22.28 -2.49
N PHE A 455 -15.11 -21.39 -3.27
CA PHE A 455 -15.58 -20.01 -3.51
C PHE A 455 -15.74 -19.71 -5.00
N SER A 456 -17.00 -19.59 -5.45
CA SER A 456 -17.36 -19.26 -6.83
C SER A 456 -17.42 -17.75 -7.08
N GLY A 457 -17.54 -17.34 -8.35
CA GLY A 457 -17.88 -15.96 -8.74
C GLY A 457 -16.72 -14.99 -8.58
N ARG A 458 -15.50 -15.40 -8.99
CA ARG A 458 -14.28 -14.58 -8.84
C ARG A 458 -14.34 -13.25 -9.60
N ALA A 459 -15.01 -13.19 -10.75
CA ALA A 459 -15.10 -11.98 -11.58
C ALA A 459 -16.08 -10.93 -11.03
N GLU A 460 -16.90 -11.32 -10.05
CA GLU A 460 -17.94 -10.50 -9.41
C GLU A 460 -17.61 -10.12 -7.95
N ARG A 461 -16.49 -10.63 -7.41
CA ARG A 461 -15.97 -10.30 -6.06
C ARG A 461 -14.95 -9.14 -6.11
N PRO A 462 -14.73 -8.44 -4.98
CA PRO A 462 -13.63 -7.47 -4.83
C PRO A 462 -12.25 -8.11 -5.05
N GLU A 463 -11.25 -7.29 -5.40
CA GLU A 463 -9.89 -7.78 -5.62
C GLU A 463 -9.28 -8.36 -4.34
N TYR A 464 -8.71 -9.57 -4.43
CA TYR A 464 -8.17 -10.33 -3.28
C TYR A 464 -9.20 -10.58 -2.16
N ASP A 465 -10.48 -10.73 -2.51
CA ASP A 465 -11.60 -10.96 -1.58
C ASP A 465 -11.79 -9.87 -0.50
N LYS A 466 -11.15 -8.70 -0.68
CA LYS A 466 -11.10 -7.61 0.29
C LYS A 466 -12.48 -7.06 0.64
N GLY A 467 -12.75 -6.83 1.92
CA GLY A 467 -14.00 -6.31 2.45
C GLY A 467 -15.13 -7.34 2.50
N LEU A 468 -15.06 -8.40 1.69
CA LEU A 468 -15.89 -9.59 1.80
C LEU A 468 -15.36 -10.53 2.89
N ASP A 469 -14.04 -10.69 2.98
CA ASP A 469 -13.36 -11.44 4.06
C ASP A 469 -13.62 -10.85 5.46
N ASN A 470 -13.92 -9.55 5.56
CA ASN A 470 -14.35 -8.89 6.79
C ASN A 470 -15.73 -9.36 7.32
N PHE A 471 -16.59 -10.03 6.53
CA PHE A 471 -17.92 -10.45 7.01
C PHE A 471 -18.38 -11.85 6.64
N GLU A 472 -17.84 -12.49 5.60
CA GLU A 472 -18.22 -13.85 5.19
C GLU A 472 -17.65 -14.87 6.20
N PRO A 473 -18.48 -15.55 7.03
CA PRO A 473 -17.96 -16.44 8.08
C PRO A 473 -17.02 -17.53 7.56
N ARG A 474 -17.21 -18.04 6.34
CA ARG A 474 -16.30 -19.04 5.77
C ARG A 474 -14.90 -18.47 5.51
N MET A 475 -14.80 -17.23 5.04
CA MET A 475 -13.51 -16.57 4.81
C MET A 475 -12.83 -16.23 6.13
N ILE A 476 -13.60 -15.74 7.11
CA ILE A 476 -13.10 -15.43 8.47
C ILE A 476 -12.48 -16.69 9.11
N GLU A 477 -13.16 -17.85 9.06
CA GLU A 477 -12.59 -19.08 9.63
C GLU A 477 -11.37 -19.60 8.83
N LEU A 478 -11.27 -19.34 7.53
CA LEU A 478 -10.07 -19.67 6.73
C LEU A 478 -8.90 -18.69 6.94
N GLN A 479 -9.16 -17.44 7.35
CA GLN A 479 -8.14 -16.52 7.82
C GLN A 479 -7.64 -16.93 9.21
N LYS A 480 -8.54 -17.31 10.13
CA LYS A 480 -8.19 -17.89 11.43
C LYS A 480 -7.41 -19.20 11.30
N LYS A 481 -7.78 -20.08 10.35
CA LYS A 481 -7.02 -21.30 10.05
C LYS A 481 -5.60 -20.95 9.62
N TYR A 482 -5.44 -20.08 8.62
CA TYR A 482 -4.13 -19.63 8.15
C TYR A 482 -3.29 -19.02 9.29
N ALA A 483 -3.89 -18.18 10.14
CA ALA A 483 -3.21 -17.61 11.30
C ALA A 483 -2.82 -18.66 12.36
N ARG A 484 -3.64 -19.69 12.59
CA ARG A 484 -3.30 -20.81 13.49
C ARG A 484 -2.15 -21.61 12.92
N ASP A 485 -2.26 -22.06 11.68
CA ASP A 485 -1.26 -22.89 11.00
C ASP A 485 0.10 -22.16 10.94
N LEU A 486 0.10 -20.87 10.60
CA LEU A 486 1.31 -20.06 10.50
C LEU A 486 1.90 -19.70 11.86
N LEU A 487 1.10 -19.18 12.81
CA LEU A 487 1.65 -18.61 14.05
C LEU A 487 1.98 -19.67 15.11
N THR A 488 1.35 -20.85 15.05
CA THR A 488 1.70 -21.98 15.92
C THR A 488 2.74 -22.93 15.32
N HIS A 489 3.13 -22.74 14.05
CA HIS A 489 4.26 -23.45 13.44
C HIS A 489 5.54 -23.16 14.22
N VAL A 490 6.24 -24.22 14.63
CA VAL A 490 7.49 -24.14 15.39
C VAL A 490 8.65 -23.97 14.42
N ASN A 491 9.27 -22.79 14.44
CA ASN A 491 10.44 -22.52 13.61
C ASN A 491 11.57 -23.51 13.93
N ARG A 492 12.00 -24.26 12.93
CA ARG A 492 12.98 -25.34 13.09
C ARG A 492 14.34 -24.89 13.62
N TYR A 493 14.74 -23.64 13.35
CA TYR A 493 16.06 -23.09 13.67
C TYR A 493 16.07 -22.23 14.94
N THR A 494 14.91 -21.68 15.37
CA THR A 494 14.79 -21.00 16.67
C THR A 494 14.18 -21.86 17.77
N GLY A 495 13.52 -22.97 17.42
CA GLY A 495 12.89 -23.90 18.35
C GLY A 495 11.59 -23.38 18.98
N LYS A 496 10.93 -22.38 18.35
CA LYS A 496 9.77 -21.67 18.92
C LYS A 496 8.63 -21.47 17.91
N PRO A 497 7.35 -21.50 18.35
CA PRO A 497 6.24 -20.94 17.59
C PRO A 497 6.51 -19.47 17.23
N TYR A 498 6.09 -19.00 16.05
CA TYR A 498 6.16 -17.56 15.72
C TYR A 498 5.36 -16.70 16.73
N ALA A 499 4.25 -17.23 17.28
CA ALA A 499 3.48 -16.60 18.36
C ALA A 499 4.27 -16.40 19.68
N GLU A 500 5.40 -17.09 19.84
CA GLU A 500 6.25 -17.12 21.05
C GLU A 500 7.73 -16.78 20.79
N GLU A 501 8.04 -16.22 19.62
CA GLU A 501 9.38 -15.79 19.22
C GLU A 501 9.53 -14.27 19.36
N PRO A 502 10.28 -13.74 20.36
CA PRO A 502 10.52 -12.30 20.53
C PRO A 502 11.14 -11.57 19.31
N ALA A 503 11.78 -12.29 18.39
CA ALA A 503 12.24 -11.71 17.12
C ALA A 503 11.10 -11.41 16.13
N VAL A 504 9.94 -12.05 16.27
CA VAL A 504 8.70 -11.62 15.59
C VAL A 504 8.12 -10.49 16.42
N ALA A 505 8.24 -9.26 15.92
CA ALA A 505 7.74 -8.07 16.61
C ALA A 505 6.24 -7.86 16.32
N PHE A 506 5.80 -8.08 15.08
CA PHE A 506 4.48 -7.66 14.60
C PHE A 506 3.71 -8.80 13.90
N VAL A 507 2.38 -8.76 14.04
CA VAL A 507 1.43 -9.56 13.26
C VAL A 507 0.31 -8.64 12.75
N GLU A 508 0.17 -8.49 11.44
CA GLU A 508 -0.88 -7.66 10.83
C GLU A 508 -2.06 -8.52 10.39
N ILE A 509 -3.30 -8.13 10.74
CA ILE A 509 -4.49 -8.91 10.37
C ILE A 509 -4.78 -8.80 8.86
N ASN A 510 -4.73 -7.60 8.27
CA ASN A 510 -5.12 -7.38 6.87
C ASN A 510 -4.47 -6.14 6.24
N ASN A 511 -3.84 -6.27 5.07
CA ASN A 511 -3.23 -5.13 4.37
C ASN A 511 -4.18 -4.42 3.39
N GLU A 512 -4.26 -3.09 3.46
CA GLU A 512 -5.07 -2.27 2.54
C GLU A 512 -6.50 -2.83 2.38
N ASN A 513 -7.18 -3.15 3.49
CA ASN A 513 -8.44 -3.89 3.46
C ASN A 513 -9.38 -3.55 4.63
N ALA A 514 -10.59 -3.09 4.29
CA ALA A 514 -11.68 -2.84 5.23
C ALA A 514 -13.03 -2.88 4.50
N LEU A 515 -14.05 -3.49 5.13
CA LEU A 515 -15.44 -3.49 4.66
C LEU A 515 -15.94 -2.08 4.33
N PHE A 516 -15.65 -1.10 5.19
CA PHE A 516 -16.10 0.28 5.03
C PHE A 516 -15.52 0.95 3.76
N ALA A 517 -14.23 0.73 3.46
CA ALA A 517 -13.60 1.25 2.25
C ALA A 517 -14.10 0.55 0.97
N THR A 518 -14.13 -0.78 0.97
CA THR A 518 -14.61 -1.59 -0.17
C THR A 518 -16.06 -1.25 -0.54
N TRP A 519 -16.93 -1.04 0.46
CA TRP A 519 -18.29 -0.54 0.22
C TRP A 519 -18.29 0.91 -0.27
N GLY A 520 -17.50 1.81 0.34
CA GLY A 520 -17.42 3.22 -0.07
C GLY A 520 -16.94 3.43 -1.51
N TRP A 521 -16.24 2.44 -2.08
CA TRP A 521 -15.83 2.37 -3.50
C TRP A 521 -16.81 1.64 -4.42
N GLY A 522 -17.96 1.19 -3.90
CA GLY A 522 -18.99 0.45 -4.66
C GLY A 522 -18.57 -0.95 -5.11
N GLN A 523 -17.50 -1.51 -4.55
CA GLN A 523 -16.99 -2.84 -4.95
C GLN A 523 -17.89 -3.98 -4.46
N LEU A 524 -18.70 -3.76 -3.42
CA LEU A 524 -19.68 -4.73 -2.93
C LEU A 524 -21.04 -4.69 -3.66
N ASP A 525 -21.30 -3.67 -4.50
CA ASP A 525 -22.59 -3.45 -5.15
C ASP A 525 -23.03 -4.60 -6.08
N ARG A 526 -22.08 -5.45 -6.48
CA ARG A 526 -22.26 -6.54 -7.46
C ARG A 526 -21.97 -7.94 -6.92
N LEU A 527 -21.84 -8.11 -5.60
CA LEU A 527 -21.63 -9.43 -4.99
C LEU A 527 -22.64 -10.46 -5.53
N PRO A 528 -22.20 -11.64 -5.98
CA PRO A 528 -23.11 -12.72 -6.33
C PRO A 528 -23.60 -13.45 -5.06
N ASP A 529 -24.63 -14.29 -5.20
CA ASP A 529 -24.96 -15.25 -4.15
C ASP A 529 -23.92 -16.39 -4.09
N PRO A 530 -23.64 -16.95 -2.90
CA PRO A 530 -24.33 -16.73 -1.62
C PRO A 530 -23.89 -15.47 -0.84
N TYR A 531 -22.88 -14.73 -1.31
CA TYR A 531 -22.28 -13.63 -0.56
C TYR A 531 -23.25 -12.46 -0.34
N ALA A 532 -24.05 -12.12 -1.35
CA ALA A 532 -25.08 -11.09 -1.24
C ALA A 532 -26.19 -11.48 -0.23
N ALA A 533 -26.67 -12.72 -0.26
CA ALA A 533 -27.58 -13.25 0.76
C ALA A 533 -26.97 -13.23 2.17
N THR A 534 -25.69 -13.61 2.33
CA THR A 534 -24.97 -13.52 3.63
C THR A 534 -24.91 -12.09 4.14
N PHE A 535 -24.55 -11.12 3.28
CA PHE A 535 -24.47 -9.71 3.67
C PHE A 535 -25.85 -9.15 4.04
N ARG A 536 -26.90 -9.47 3.24
CA ARG A 536 -28.29 -9.12 3.53
C ARG A 536 -28.80 -9.72 4.84
N LYS A 537 -28.41 -10.94 5.17
CA LYS A 537 -28.78 -11.59 6.43
C LYS A 537 -28.12 -10.95 7.66
N LEU A 538 -26.84 -10.59 7.57
CA LEU A 538 -26.15 -9.84 8.63
C LEU A 538 -26.80 -8.46 8.84
N TRP A 539 -27.18 -7.79 7.76
CA TRP A 539 -27.88 -6.51 7.77
C TRP A 539 -29.26 -6.60 8.41
N ASN A 540 -30.11 -7.53 7.99
CA ASN A 540 -31.44 -7.73 8.58
C ASN A 540 -31.34 -8.15 10.06
N ALA A 541 -30.32 -8.93 10.45
CA ALA A 541 -30.06 -9.23 11.85
C ALA A 541 -29.68 -8.00 12.69
N TRP A 542 -28.94 -7.04 12.13
CA TRP A 542 -28.63 -5.76 12.79
C TRP A 542 -29.90 -4.90 12.92
N LEU A 543 -30.71 -4.80 11.85
CA LEU A 543 -32.01 -4.11 11.90
C LEU A 543 -32.95 -4.73 12.95
N ARG A 544 -33.04 -6.06 13.02
CA ARG A 544 -33.84 -6.79 14.03
C ARG A 544 -33.37 -6.49 15.45
N ASN A 545 -32.06 -6.35 15.67
CA ASN A 545 -31.50 -5.98 16.96
C ASN A 545 -31.76 -4.50 17.34
N LYS A 546 -31.91 -3.60 16.35
CA LYS A 546 -32.17 -2.17 16.57
C LYS A 546 -33.66 -1.83 16.73
N TYR A 547 -34.52 -2.43 15.91
CA TYR A 547 -35.95 -2.10 15.81
C TYR A 547 -36.88 -3.19 16.34
N GLY A 548 -36.42 -4.44 16.46
CA GLY A 548 -37.27 -5.60 16.78
C GLY A 548 -38.03 -6.13 15.56
N ASP A 549 -38.85 -5.28 14.93
CA ASP A 549 -39.79 -5.65 13.88
C ASP A 549 -39.89 -4.62 12.73
N THR A 550 -40.51 -5.05 11.63
CA THR A 550 -40.70 -4.25 10.42
C THR A 550 -41.62 -3.03 10.61
N GLU A 551 -42.55 -3.05 11.57
CA GLU A 551 -43.44 -1.90 11.82
C GLU A 551 -42.65 -0.74 12.43
N LYS A 552 -41.81 -1.02 13.43
CA LYS A 552 -40.89 -0.04 14.04
C LYS A 552 -39.82 0.42 13.05
N LEU A 553 -39.35 -0.46 12.18
CA LEU A 553 -38.47 -0.06 11.07
C LEU A 553 -39.17 0.94 10.15
N ARG A 554 -40.36 0.62 9.64
CA ARG A 554 -41.16 1.51 8.77
C ARG A 554 -41.46 2.85 9.44
N ALA A 555 -41.80 2.86 10.73
CA ALA A 555 -42.01 4.09 11.49
C ALA A 555 -40.77 4.99 11.61
N ALA A 556 -39.56 4.42 11.59
CA ALA A 556 -38.30 5.16 11.63
C ALA A 556 -37.72 5.49 10.25
N TRP A 557 -38.05 4.69 9.23
CA TRP A 557 -37.44 4.74 7.89
C TRP A 557 -38.30 5.41 6.83
N ASN A 558 -39.63 5.36 6.93
CA ASN A 558 -40.52 5.83 5.86
C ASN A 558 -40.82 7.32 6.03
N ALA A 559 -40.17 8.19 5.24
CA ALA A 559 -40.48 9.63 5.24
C ALA A 559 -41.84 9.92 4.61
N GLN A 560 -42.22 9.14 3.59
CA GLN A 560 -43.56 9.12 3.04
C GLN A 560 -43.84 7.76 2.40
N ALA A 561 -45.07 7.28 2.57
CA ALA A 561 -45.67 6.20 1.81
C ALA A 561 -46.95 6.76 1.18
N VAL A 562 -46.85 7.22 -0.07
CA VAL A 562 -47.94 7.85 -0.80
C VAL A 562 -48.41 6.88 -1.88
N PRO A 563 -49.72 6.57 -2.00
CA PRO A 563 -50.23 5.73 -3.08
C PRO A 563 -49.78 6.24 -4.46
N LEU A 564 -49.48 5.32 -5.39
CA LEU A 564 -49.12 5.70 -6.74
C LEU A 564 -50.29 6.40 -7.43
N GLY A 565 -50.08 7.65 -7.84
CA GLY A 565 -51.07 8.42 -8.59
C GLY A 565 -51.12 8.07 -10.07
N GLU A 566 -51.61 9.03 -10.85
CA GLU A 566 -51.76 8.92 -12.30
C GLU A 566 -50.40 8.89 -13.03
N GLU A 567 -50.43 8.38 -14.26
CA GLU A 567 -49.26 8.23 -15.11
C GLU A 567 -48.79 9.59 -15.67
N MET A 568 -47.53 9.95 -15.43
CA MET A 568 -46.94 11.20 -15.91
C MET A 568 -46.28 11.05 -17.29
N LEU A 569 -45.94 9.82 -17.72
CA LEU A 569 -45.35 9.57 -19.03
C LEU A 569 -46.41 9.22 -20.08
N ARG A 570 -46.38 9.96 -21.19
CA ARG A 570 -47.10 9.64 -22.42
C ARG A 570 -46.32 8.58 -23.19
N ASN A 571 -47.05 7.66 -23.84
CA ASN A 571 -46.47 6.59 -24.68
C ASN A 571 -45.35 5.78 -23.99
N GLY A 572 -45.47 5.52 -22.68
CA GLY A 572 -44.50 4.72 -21.92
C GLY A 572 -44.50 3.22 -22.28
N ASP A 573 -45.60 2.74 -22.86
CA ASP A 573 -45.78 1.38 -23.36
C ASP A 573 -45.61 1.24 -24.88
N PHE A 574 -45.15 2.31 -25.55
CA PHE A 574 -44.80 2.35 -26.97
C PHE A 574 -45.90 1.87 -27.93
N ARG A 575 -47.18 2.17 -27.64
CA ARG A 575 -48.29 1.93 -28.59
C ARG A 575 -48.33 2.95 -29.72
N GLU A 576 -48.01 4.21 -29.43
CA GLU A 576 -47.96 5.31 -30.40
C GLU A 576 -46.56 5.45 -31.01
N PRO A 577 -46.40 6.17 -32.13
CA PRO A 577 -45.09 6.53 -32.69
C PRO A 577 -44.15 7.25 -31.70
N LEU A 578 -42.84 7.14 -31.98
CA LEU A 578 -41.72 7.81 -31.29
C LEU A 578 -42.06 9.19 -30.70
N ASP A 579 -42.32 10.11 -31.62
CA ASP A 579 -42.57 11.54 -31.44
C ASP A 579 -43.85 11.87 -30.66
N ARG A 580 -44.75 10.90 -30.45
CA ARG A 580 -45.98 11.05 -29.65
C ARG A 580 -45.76 10.90 -28.13
N GLY A 581 -44.67 11.48 -27.64
CA GLY A 581 -44.37 11.59 -26.19
C GLY A 581 -42.87 11.60 -25.86
N TRP A 582 -42.04 11.01 -26.72
CA TRP A 582 -40.60 10.92 -26.51
C TRP A 582 -39.83 11.69 -27.59
N ASN A 583 -38.67 12.21 -27.21
CA ASN A 583 -37.73 12.89 -28.08
C ASN A 583 -36.41 12.09 -28.15
N MET A 584 -35.78 12.08 -29.32
CA MET A 584 -34.46 11.48 -29.55
C MET A 584 -33.47 12.61 -29.85
N GLU A 585 -32.90 13.18 -28.79
CA GLU A 585 -31.94 14.29 -28.84
C GLU A 585 -30.62 13.79 -29.44
N ARG A 586 -30.15 14.51 -30.47
CA ARG A 586 -29.03 14.13 -31.33
C ARG A 586 -28.36 15.37 -31.93
N ASP A 587 -27.05 15.29 -32.17
CA ASP A 587 -26.29 16.30 -32.91
C ASP A 587 -25.92 15.82 -34.32
N ALA A 588 -25.22 16.68 -35.08
CA ALA A 588 -24.83 16.42 -36.47
C ALA A 588 -23.84 15.25 -36.67
N LYS A 589 -23.24 14.69 -35.61
CA LYS A 589 -22.40 13.48 -35.67
C LYS A 589 -23.10 12.22 -35.16
N THR A 590 -24.29 12.36 -34.58
CA THR A 590 -25.04 11.28 -33.94
C THR A 590 -25.79 10.43 -34.97
N GLU A 591 -25.32 9.21 -35.20
CA GLU A 591 -25.98 8.26 -36.11
C GLU A 591 -26.78 7.25 -35.28
N VAL A 592 -28.08 7.51 -35.11
CA VAL A 592 -29.01 6.70 -34.32
C VAL A 592 -30.25 6.36 -35.14
N GLN A 593 -30.74 5.12 -34.99
CA GLN A 593 -32.02 4.67 -35.51
C GLN A 593 -32.89 4.18 -34.34
N SER A 594 -34.18 4.52 -34.34
CA SER A 594 -35.14 4.14 -33.32
C SER A 594 -36.40 3.57 -33.97
N MET A 595 -36.84 2.39 -33.53
CA MET A 595 -38.01 1.70 -34.06
C MET A 595 -38.79 1.01 -32.93
N ILE A 596 -40.08 0.78 -33.16
CA ILE A 596 -40.97 0.13 -32.19
C ILE A 596 -41.31 -1.28 -32.70
N GLU A 597 -41.03 -2.29 -31.89
CA GLU A 597 -41.22 -3.70 -32.24
C GLU A 597 -42.03 -4.44 -31.16
N GLN A 598 -42.82 -5.45 -31.53
CA GLN A 598 -43.54 -6.29 -30.58
C GLN A 598 -42.69 -7.51 -30.15
N ALA A 599 -41.55 -7.23 -29.51
CA ALA A 599 -40.52 -8.21 -29.16
C ALA A 599 -40.11 -8.18 -27.66
N GLY A 600 -40.97 -7.61 -26.82
CA GLY A 600 -40.69 -7.37 -25.40
C GLY A 600 -41.01 -8.54 -24.47
N PRO A 601 -40.73 -8.38 -23.17
CA PRO A 601 -41.26 -9.27 -22.14
C PRO A 601 -42.78 -9.34 -22.25
N ASP A 602 -43.35 -10.52 -22.03
CA ASP A 602 -44.80 -10.72 -21.91
C ASP A 602 -45.63 -10.21 -23.11
N GLY A 603 -45.01 -10.13 -24.30
CA GLY A 603 -45.64 -9.64 -25.54
C GLY A 603 -45.69 -8.11 -25.69
N ALA A 604 -45.02 -7.36 -24.80
CA ALA A 604 -44.98 -5.90 -24.80
C ALA A 604 -44.31 -5.31 -26.07
N ARG A 605 -44.67 -4.07 -26.37
CA ARG A 605 -43.97 -3.25 -27.38
C ARG A 605 -42.67 -2.69 -26.79
N VAL A 606 -41.66 -2.62 -27.65
CA VAL A 606 -40.28 -2.29 -27.32
C VAL A 606 -39.83 -1.13 -28.18
N LEU A 607 -39.31 -0.09 -27.56
CA LEU A 607 -38.44 0.87 -28.21
C LEU A 607 -37.05 0.26 -28.37
N ARG A 608 -36.69 -0.07 -29.61
CA ARG A 608 -35.35 -0.51 -30.00
C ARG A 608 -34.57 0.67 -30.57
N ILE A 609 -33.44 0.98 -29.96
CA ILE A 609 -32.51 2.06 -30.35
C ILE A 609 -31.20 1.43 -30.79
N VAL A 610 -30.82 1.65 -32.05
CA VAL A 610 -29.53 1.23 -32.62
C VAL A 610 -28.67 2.46 -32.82
N VAL A 611 -27.68 2.64 -31.95
CA VAL A 611 -26.65 3.68 -32.07
C VAL A 611 -25.52 3.14 -32.93
N LYS A 612 -25.34 3.69 -34.13
CA LYS A 612 -24.17 3.42 -34.99
C LYS A 612 -22.99 4.31 -34.60
N ARG A 613 -23.27 5.56 -34.21
CA ARG A 613 -22.27 6.55 -33.83
C ARG A 613 -22.79 7.49 -32.76
N GLN A 614 -21.96 7.71 -31.74
CA GLN A 614 -22.20 8.66 -30.66
C GLN A 614 -21.95 10.10 -31.15
N GLY A 615 -22.58 11.08 -30.48
CA GLY A 615 -22.46 12.49 -30.86
C GLY A 615 -21.12 13.16 -30.55
N GLU A 616 -21.10 14.48 -30.65
CA GLU A 616 -19.96 15.31 -30.24
C GLU A 616 -19.80 15.36 -28.70
N VAL A 617 -20.90 15.17 -27.99
CA VAL A 617 -20.99 15.18 -26.53
C VAL A 617 -21.48 13.82 -26.02
N SER A 618 -20.97 13.38 -24.86
CA SER A 618 -21.13 12.00 -24.38
C SER A 618 -22.57 11.59 -24.09
N TRP A 619 -23.48 12.55 -23.87
CA TRP A 619 -24.88 12.26 -23.62
C TRP A 619 -25.69 11.97 -24.90
N HIS A 620 -25.30 12.44 -26.09
CA HIS A 620 -25.98 12.15 -27.35
C HIS A 620 -25.58 10.79 -27.96
N PRO A 621 -26.52 9.97 -28.47
CA PRO A 621 -27.97 10.20 -28.49
C PRO A 621 -28.61 10.04 -27.10
N GLN A 622 -29.61 10.88 -26.82
CA GLN A 622 -30.33 10.92 -25.55
C GLN A 622 -31.84 10.77 -25.80
N LEU A 623 -32.46 9.79 -25.14
CA LEU A 623 -33.91 9.62 -25.12
C LEU A 623 -34.49 10.46 -23.97
N THR A 624 -35.42 11.38 -24.26
CA THR A 624 -36.04 12.24 -23.25
C THR A 624 -37.56 12.29 -23.37
N GLN A 625 -38.22 12.57 -22.27
CA GLN A 625 -39.64 12.97 -22.24
C GLN A 625 -39.80 14.10 -21.22
N ALA A 626 -40.44 15.19 -21.65
CA ALA A 626 -40.55 16.45 -20.92
C ALA A 626 -42.01 16.92 -20.83
N GLY A 627 -42.28 17.93 -19.99
CA GLY A 627 -43.59 18.58 -19.92
C GLY A 627 -44.49 18.06 -18.79
N PHE A 628 -43.89 17.48 -17.76
CA PHE A 628 -44.54 17.21 -16.47
C PHE A 628 -43.90 18.07 -15.37
N GLY A 629 -44.64 18.33 -14.29
CA GLY A 629 -44.13 19.04 -13.11
C GLY A 629 -43.76 18.09 -11.97
N VAL A 630 -42.75 18.45 -11.19
CA VAL A 630 -42.40 17.81 -9.91
C VAL A 630 -42.54 18.81 -8.75
N ARG A 631 -42.81 18.30 -7.54
CA ARG A 631 -42.99 19.10 -6.32
C ARG A 631 -41.94 18.77 -5.28
N LYS A 632 -41.46 19.80 -4.58
CA LYS A 632 -40.47 19.68 -3.51
C LYS A 632 -40.96 18.73 -2.42
N ASN A 633 -40.06 17.88 -1.94
CA ASN A 633 -40.31 16.89 -0.90
C ASN A 633 -41.41 15.85 -1.25
N HIS A 634 -41.88 15.79 -2.50
CA HIS A 634 -42.86 14.79 -2.94
C HIS A 634 -42.15 13.57 -3.57
N PRO A 635 -42.59 12.34 -3.26
CA PRO A 635 -42.05 11.12 -3.85
C PRO A 635 -42.53 10.93 -5.30
N TYR A 636 -41.67 10.33 -6.12
CA TYR A 636 -41.95 9.91 -7.48
C TYR A 636 -41.37 8.52 -7.72
N THR A 637 -42.14 7.64 -8.35
CA THR A 637 -41.73 6.29 -8.71
C THR A 637 -41.53 6.18 -10.21
N LEU A 638 -40.28 6.00 -10.64
CA LEU A 638 -39.90 5.63 -12.01
C LEU A 638 -39.80 4.10 -12.12
N ALA A 639 -40.36 3.52 -13.18
CA ALA A 639 -40.16 2.11 -13.54
C ALA A 639 -39.98 1.93 -15.06
N PHE A 640 -39.22 0.91 -15.47
CA PHE A 640 -39.11 0.47 -16.86
C PHE A 640 -38.49 -0.95 -16.95
N GLN A 641 -38.61 -1.59 -18.11
CA GLN A 641 -37.85 -2.79 -18.47
C GLN A 641 -36.80 -2.42 -19.54
N ALA A 642 -35.60 -3.01 -19.47
CA ALA A 642 -34.55 -2.75 -20.44
C ALA A 642 -33.62 -3.96 -20.68
N ARG A 643 -32.97 -3.99 -21.86
CA ARG A 643 -31.82 -4.85 -22.20
C ARG A 643 -30.90 -4.15 -23.23
N SER A 644 -29.74 -4.73 -23.49
CA SER A 644 -28.84 -4.30 -24.58
C SER A 644 -28.03 -5.47 -25.17
N ASP A 645 -27.59 -5.34 -26.43
CA ASP A 645 -26.88 -6.41 -27.16
C ASP A 645 -25.60 -6.95 -26.49
N ALA A 646 -24.98 -6.13 -25.64
CA ALA A 646 -23.84 -6.46 -24.79
C ALA A 646 -24.06 -5.89 -23.38
N LYS A 647 -23.12 -6.15 -22.46
CA LYS A 647 -23.10 -5.51 -21.13
C LYS A 647 -22.73 -4.03 -21.29
N ARG A 648 -23.67 -3.11 -21.01
CA ARG A 648 -23.52 -1.66 -21.23
C ARG A 648 -23.99 -0.87 -20.01
N GLN A 649 -23.51 0.37 -19.86
CA GLN A 649 -24.10 1.32 -18.91
C GLN A 649 -24.89 2.38 -19.66
N ILE A 650 -26.06 2.72 -19.11
CA ILE A 650 -26.84 3.90 -19.48
C ILE A 650 -26.96 4.81 -18.25
N HIS A 651 -27.31 6.06 -18.48
CA HIS A 651 -27.51 7.06 -17.43
C HIS A 651 -28.97 7.50 -17.41
N VAL A 652 -29.62 7.49 -16.24
CA VAL A 652 -31.05 7.79 -16.08
C VAL A 652 -31.23 8.87 -15.02
N ASN A 653 -31.94 9.95 -15.33
CA ASN A 653 -32.11 11.07 -14.39
C ASN A 653 -33.45 11.82 -14.60
N CYS A 654 -33.85 12.58 -13.57
CA CYS A 654 -34.88 13.61 -13.67
C CYS A 654 -34.22 14.98 -13.47
N MET A 655 -34.53 15.91 -14.37
CA MET A 655 -33.87 17.21 -14.47
C MET A 655 -34.81 18.27 -15.02
N MET A 656 -34.45 19.53 -14.92
CA MET A 656 -35.14 20.64 -15.61
C MET A 656 -35.16 20.39 -17.13
N ALA A 657 -36.27 20.73 -17.79
CA ALA A 657 -36.38 20.77 -19.26
C ALA A 657 -36.02 22.16 -19.85
N HIS A 658 -35.30 22.97 -19.08
CA HIS A 658 -34.79 24.29 -19.44
C HIS A 658 -33.49 24.57 -18.68
N GLU A 659 -32.79 25.63 -19.06
CA GLU A 659 -31.65 26.19 -18.33
C GLU A 659 -32.06 26.57 -16.88
N PRO A 660 -31.23 26.33 -15.84
CA PRO A 660 -29.83 25.84 -15.85
C PRO A 660 -29.63 24.33 -16.05
N TRP A 661 -30.65 23.55 -16.40
CA TRP A 661 -30.56 22.09 -16.63
C TRP A 661 -30.15 21.28 -15.39
N GLU A 662 -30.47 21.77 -14.19
CA GLU A 662 -30.15 21.09 -12.93
C GLU A 662 -30.96 19.79 -12.71
N ARG A 663 -30.42 18.91 -11.87
CA ARG A 663 -31.11 17.68 -11.42
C ARG A 663 -32.21 18.01 -10.41
N LEU A 664 -33.30 17.27 -10.50
CA LEU A 664 -34.49 17.42 -9.64
C LEU A 664 -34.58 16.22 -8.68
N GLY A 665 -33.56 16.08 -7.83
CA GLY A 665 -33.46 15.01 -6.83
C GLY A 665 -33.19 13.58 -7.33
N PHE A 666 -33.03 13.34 -8.65
CA PHE A 666 -32.81 11.98 -9.17
C PHE A 666 -31.77 11.88 -10.30
N GLU A 667 -30.77 11.02 -10.09
CA GLU A 667 -29.79 10.56 -11.08
C GLU A 667 -29.31 9.15 -10.68
N THR A 668 -29.11 8.25 -11.66
CA THR A 668 -28.55 6.91 -11.44
C THR A 668 -27.91 6.33 -12.72
N ARG A 669 -27.04 5.32 -12.58
CA ARG A 669 -26.42 4.57 -13.68
C ARG A 669 -26.93 3.14 -13.69
N VAL A 670 -27.51 2.72 -14.81
CA VAL A 670 -28.08 1.38 -14.95
C VAL A 670 -27.17 0.53 -15.83
N THR A 671 -26.76 -0.64 -15.34
CA THR A 671 -26.02 -1.63 -16.14
C THR A 671 -27.01 -2.59 -16.79
N LEU A 672 -27.11 -2.51 -18.11
CA LEU A 672 -27.91 -3.40 -18.95
C LEU A 672 -27.10 -4.60 -19.42
N THR A 673 -27.80 -5.68 -19.77
CA THR A 673 -27.26 -6.93 -20.30
C THR A 673 -28.15 -7.46 -21.43
N PRO A 674 -27.77 -8.54 -22.14
CA PRO A 674 -28.65 -9.19 -23.13
C PRO A 674 -29.93 -9.82 -22.56
N LYS A 675 -30.07 -9.91 -21.23
CA LYS A 675 -31.29 -10.35 -20.56
C LYS A 675 -32.17 -9.14 -20.23
N TRP A 676 -33.48 -9.29 -20.38
CA TRP A 676 -34.44 -8.29 -19.91
C TRP A 676 -34.38 -8.15 -18.39
N GLN A 677 -34.29 -6.90 -17.92
CA GLN A 677 -34.22 -6.54 -16.50
C GLN A 677 -35.30 -5.49 -16.21
N ARG A 678 -36.05 -5.65 -15.10
CA ARG A 678 -36.98 -4.62 -14.61
C ARG A 678 -36.27 -3.70 -13.62
N HIS A 679 -36.38 -2.41 -13.84
CA HIS A 679 -35.85 -1.36 -12.99
C HIS A 679 -37.02 -0.58 -12.37
N ARG A 680 -36.91 -0.24 -11.09
CA ARG A 680 -37.84 0.65 -10.38
C ARG A 680 -37.06 1.46 -9.35
N PHE A 681 -37.31 2.75 -9.30
CA PHE A 681 -36.66 3.71 -8.41
C PHE A 681 -37.71 4.65 -7.82
N THR A 682 -37.77 4.77 -6.50
CA THR A 682 -38.47 5.87 -5.84
C THR A 682 -37.46 6.98 -5.56
N PHE A 683 -37.80 8.23 -5.84
CA PHE A 683 -36.99 9.42 -5.54
C PHE A 683 -37.85 10.53 -4.97
N VAL A 684 -37.22 11.57 -4.43
CA VAL A 684 -37.89 12.78 -3.91
C VAL A 684 -37.28 13.98 -4.60
N ALA A 685 -38.10 14.86 -5.17
CA ALA A 685 -37.59 16.09 -5.79
C ALA A 685 -37.13 17.09 -4.72
N ASP A 686 -35.95 17.68 -4.92
CA ASP A 686 -35.30 18.63 -3.99
C ASP A 686 -35.93 20.04 -4.03
N ARG A 687 -36.69 20.32 -5.10
CA ARG A 687 -37.37 21.58 -5.39
C ARG A 687 -38.65 21.35 -6.19
N ASP A 688 -39.48 22.38 -6.26
CA ASP A 688 -40.60 22.46 -7.18
C ASP A 688 -40.09 22.85 -8.56
N ASP A 689 -40.57 22.18 -9.61
CA ASP A 689 -40.27 22.53 -11.00
C ASP A 689 -41.47 22.20 -11.90
N PRO A 690 -42.05 23.16 -12.63
CA PRO A 690 -43.24 22.93 -13.45
C PRO A 690 -42.93 22.32 -14.84
N LYS A 691 -41.66 22.14 -15.20
CA LYS A 691 -41.18 21.74 -16.52
C LYS A 691 -39.99 20.79 -16.40
N ALA A 692 -40.18 19.69 -15.69
CA ALA A 692 -39.21 18.61 -15.59
C ALA A 692 -39.16 17.76 -16.87
N ARG A 693 -38.05 17.01 -17.02
CA ARG A 693 -37.90 15.92 -17.99
C ARG A 693 -37.27 14.67 -17.35
N LEU A 694 -37.71 13.52 -17.83
CA LEU A 694 -37.00 12.25 -17.71
C LEU A 694 -35.94 12.18 -18.83
N SER A 695 -34.76 11.66 -18.53
CA SER A 695 -33.65 11.58 -19.49
C SER A 695 -32.88 10.27 -19.36
N ILE A 696 -32.66 9.61 -20.49
CA ILE A 696 -31.83 8.42 -20.66
C ILE A 696 -30.70 8.74 -21.64
N SER A 697 -29.46 8.83 -21.14
CA SER A 697 -28.29 9.28 -21.90
C SER A 697 -27.13 8.28 -21.87
N ASN A 698 -26.03 8.63 -22.55
CA ASN A 698 -24.78 7.89 -22.64
C ASN A 698 -24.91 6.56 -23.41
N LEU A 699 -25.76 6.56 -24.44
CA LEU A 699 -25.98 5.43 -25.35
C LEU A 699 -24.78 5.28 -26.32
N ALA A 700 -23.72 4.61 -25.86
CA ALA A 700 -22.56 4.25 -26.67
C ALA A 700 -22.92 3.31 -27.85
N PRO A 701 -22.13 3.24 -28.94
CA PRO A 701 -22.49 2.49 -30.15
C PRO A 701 -22.86 1.03 -29.91
N GLY A 702 -24.09 0.67 -30.29
CA GLY A 702 -24.75 -0.59 -29.95
C GLY A 702 -26.28 -0.53 -29.96
N THR A 703 -26.91 -1.64 -29.61
CA THR A 703 -28.36 -1.80 -29.52
C THR A 703 -28.83 -1.75 -28.07
N TYR A 704 -29.88 -0.97 -27.84
CA TYR A 704 -30.61 -0.83 -26.58
C TYR A 704 -32.10 -1.09 -26.83
N GLU A 705 -32.76 -1.76 -25.91
CA GLU A 705 -34.18 -2.09 -26.01
C GLU A 705 -34.86 -1.77 -24.68
N PHE A 706 -35.95 -1.01 -24.75
CA PHE A 706 -36.72 -0.51 -23.60
C PHE A 706 -38.21 -0.85 -23.74
N ALA A 707 -38.87 -1.14 -22.64
CA ALA A 707 -40.32 -1.36 -22.58
C ALA A 707 -40.90 -0.83 -21.26
N SER A 708 -42.23 -0.63 -21.24
CA SER A 708 -43.00 -0.45 -20.00
C SER A 708 -42.51 0.71 -19.10
N PHE A 709 -42.16 1.86 -19.68
CA PHE A 709 -41.84 3.06 -18.91
C PHE A 709 -43.06 3.59 -18.16
N SER A 710 -42.86 3.97 -16.90
CA SER A 710 -43.85 4.62 -16.05
C SER A 710 -43.15 5.59 -15.09
N LEU A 711 -43.68 6.81 -14.93
CA LEU A 711 -43.31 7.74 -13.87
C LEU A 711 -44.60 8.22 -13.20
N ARG A 712 -44.73 7.99 -11.90
CA ARG A 712 -45.93 8.35 -11.13
C ARG A 712 -45.55 9.15 -9.89
N PRO A 713 -46.38 10.13 -9.46
CA PRO A 713 -46.26 10.69 -8.13
C PRO A 713 -46.61 9.59 -7.12
N GLY A 714 -46.00 9.63 -5.95
CA GLY A 714 -46.12 8.58 -4.95
C GLY A 714 -45.04 7.49 -5.03
N GLY A 715 -45.18 6.51 -4.15
CA GLY A 715 -44.17 5.51 -3.83
C GLY A 715 -43.86 5.47 -2.33
N VAL A 716 -42.98 4.55 -1.93
CA VAL A 716 -42.45 4.46 -0.57
C VAL A 716 -41.00 4.95 -0.58
N VAL A 717 -40.71 5.94 0.25
CA VAL A 717 -39.35 6.44 0.50
C VAL A 717 -38.90 5.88 1.85
N GLY A 718 -38.41 4.63 1.82
CA GLY A 718 -38.15 3.82 3.00
C GLY A 718 -38.24 2.32 2.66
N VAL A 719 -38.93 1.56 3.50
CA VAL A 719 -39.09 0.10 3.40
C VAL A 719 -40.38 -0.24 2.64
N GLU A 720 -40.23 -0.88 1.48
CA GLU A 720 -41.35 -1.31 0.61
C GLU A 720 -42.24 -2.39 1.27
N PRO A 721 -43.49 -2.63 0.79
CA PRO A 721 -44.43 -3.56 1.41
C PRO A 721 -43.95 -5.02 1.53
N ASP A 722 -43.15 -5.48 0.57
CA ASP A 722 -42.54 -6.82 0.49
C ASP A 722 -41.21 -6.95 1.25
N GLN A 723 -40.61 -5.82 1.65
CA GLN A 723 -39.40 -5.77 2.45
C GLN A 723 -39.76 -5.91 3.93
N LYS A 724 -39.24 -6.95 4.58
CA LYS A 724 -39.45 -7.28 5.99
C LYS A 724 -38.16 -7.75 6.65
N ILE A 725 -37.95 -7.30 7.88
CA ILE A 725 -36.91 -7.81 8.77
C ILE A 725 -37.14 -9.29 9.07
N GLU A 726 -38.39 -9.71 9.29
CA GLU A 726 -38.73 -11.08 9.72
C GLU A 726 -38.30 -12.12 8.67
N ASP A 727 -38.37 -11.75 7.38
CA ASP A 727 -38.09 -12.63 6.23
C ASP A 727 -36.64 -12.49 5.69
N ASP A 728 -35.77 -11.69 6.34
CA ASP A 728 -34.44 -11.27 5.85
C ASP A 728 -34.47 -10.61 4.43
N THR A 729 -35.57 -9.90 4.07
CA THR A 729 -35.78 -9.33 2.71
C THR A 729 -35.42 -7.85 2.57
N VAL A 730 -35.17 -7.08 3.65
CA VAL A 730 -34.73 -5.68 3.51
C VAL A 730 -33.39 -5.64 2.77
N PRO A 731 -33.22 -4.89 1.66
CA PRO A 731 -31.98 -4.89 0.89
C PRO A 731 -30.84 -4.20 1.64
N VAL A 732 -29.61 -4.62 1.34
CA VAL A 732 -28.40 -3.86 1.68
C VAL A 732 -28.32 -2.61 0.81
N LEU A 733 -27.82 -1.49 1.35
CA LEU A 733 -27.65 -0.28 0.58
C LEU A 733 -26.41 -0.40 -0.31
N ARG A 734 -26.59 -0.27 -1.62
CA ARG A 734 -25.48 -0.10 -2.57
C ARG A 734 -24.95 1.33 -2.53
N GLN A 735 -23.66 1.50 -2.81
CA GLN A 735 -23.02 2.82 -2.89
C GLN A 735 -23.75 3.74 -3.90
N GLY A 736 -24.18 3.18 -5.02
CA GLY A 736 -24.93 3.88 -6.06
C GLY A 736 -26.45 4.04 -5.84
N GLU A 737 -27.03 3.52 -4.75
CA GLU A 737 -28.50 3.45 -4.54
C GLU A 737 -28.94 4.16 -3.24
N MET A 738 -28.33 5.30 -2.94
CA MET A 738 -28.50 6.02 -1.66
C MET A 738 -29.74 6.94 -1.57
N ASN A 739 -30.75 6.73 -2.41
CA ASN A 739 -32.00 7.53 -2.47
C ASN A 739 -33.03 7.11 -1.41
N LEU A 740 -32.56 6.89 -0.18
CA LEU A 740 -33.34 6.56 1.00
C LEU A 740 -33.31 7.71 2.01
N THR A 741 -34.11 7.61 3.07
CA THR A 741 -34.19 8.60 4.15
C THR A 741 -32.87 8.71 4.93
N GLU A 742 -32.69 9.81 5.67
CA GLU A 742 -31.47 9.99 6.47
C GLU A 742 -31.26 8.89 7.53
N PRO A 743 -32.27 8.50 8.34
CA PRO A 743 -32.14 7.36 9.25
C PRO A 743 -31.66 6.10 8.54
N ALA A 744 -32.22 5.77 7.38
CA ALA A 744 -31.86 4.59 6.62
C ALA A 744 -30.39 4.54 6.15
N ARG A 745 -29.86 5.70 5.72
CA ARG A 745 -28.45 5.83 5.31
C ARG A 745 -27.51 5.78 6.51
N ASN A 746 -27.87 6.45 7.61
CA ASN A 746 -27.06 6.54 8.81
C ASN A 746 -26.99 5.17 9.51
N ASP A 747 -28.11 4.43 9.52
CA ASP A 747 -28.20 3.04 9.99
C ASP A 747 -27.28 2.10 9.23
N PHE A 748 -27.25 2.18 7.90
CA PHE A 748 -26.37 1.31 7.12
C PHE A 748 -24.89 1.62 7.37
N VAL A 749 -24.53 2.90 7.49
CA VAL A 749 -23.18 3.32 7.90
C VAL A 749 -22.84 2.81 9.31
N ASP A 750 -23.79 2.83 10.24
CA ASP A 750 -23.60 2.31 11.59
C ASP A 750 -23.45 0.78 11.62
N PHE A 751 -24.18 0.06 10.77
CA PHE A 751 -24.04 -1.39 10.54
C PHE A 751 -22.68 -1.76 9.94
N LEU A 752 -22.17 -1.01 8.96
CA LEU A 752 -20.83 -1.21 8.42
C LEU A 752 -19.78 -1.07 9.53
N TRP A 753 -19.87 0.01 10.31
CA TRP A 753 -18.99 0.27 11.46
C TRP A 753 -19.06 -0.85 12.50
N ASP A 754 -20.27 -1.30 12.89
CA ASP A 754 -20.46 -2.34 13.91
C ASP A 754 -20.01 -3.73 13.43
N THR A 755 -20.28 -4.08 12.17
CA THR A 755 -19.85 -5.34 11.54
C THR A 755 -18.34 -5.40 11.44
N GLU A 756 -17.72 -4.30 10.99
CA GLU A 756 -16.27 -4.22 10.89
C GLU A 756 -15.60 -4.22 12.29
N ALA A 757 -16.15 -3.49 13.27
CA ALA A 757 -15.67 -3.52 14.64
C ALA A 757 -15.78 -4.92 15.29
N LYS A 758 -16.80 -5.69 14.93
CA LYS A 758 -16.97 -7.11 15.33
C LYS A 758 -15.90 -8.00 14.70
N TYR A 759 -15.56 -7.78 13.42
CA TYR A 759 -14.50 -8.49 12.72
C TYR A 759 -13.11 -8.24 13.33
N TRP A 760 -12.64 -6.99 13.38
CA TRP A 760 -11.29 -6.69 13.89
C TRP A 760 -11.13 -7.11 15.35
N GLY A 761 -12.13 -6.82 16.19
CA GLY A 761 -12.13 -7.26 17.58
C GLY A 761 -12.22 -8.78 17.72
N GLY A 762 -12.87 -9.47 16.79
CA GLY A 762 -12.94 -10.93 16.73
C GLY A 762 -11.59 -11.57 16.37
N MET A 763 -10.92 -11.07 15.33
CA MET A 763 -9.59 -11.52 14.92
C MET A 763 -8.53 -11.19 15.97
N TYR A 764 -8.55 -9.98 16.55
CA TYR A 764 -7.63 -9.59 17.62
C TYR A 764 -7.77 -10.51 18.86
N ARG A 765 -9.00 -10.79 19.32
CA ARG A 765 -9.23 -11.75 20.41
C ARG A 765 -8.82 -13.18 20.03
N PHE A 766 -9.08 -13.63 18.81
CA PHE A 766 -8.60 -14.93 18.36
C PHE A 766 -7.07 -15.05 18.47
N LEU A 767 -6.32 -14.03 18.05
CA LEU A 767 -4.86 -13.99 18.15
C LEU A 767 -4.38 -13.93 19.61
N LYS A 768 -4.90 -13.01 20.43
CA LYS A 768 -4.42 -12.79 21.81
C LYS A 768 -4.98 -13.81 22.82
N ASP A 769 -6.28 -14.12 22.75
CA ASP A 769 -6.98 -14.93 23.76
C ASP A 769 -6.95 -16.43 23.44
N GLU A 770 -7.02 -16.84 22.17
CA GLU A 770 -6.97 -18.25 21.78
C GLU A 770 -5.56 -18.70 21.43
N LEU A 771 -4.91 -18.05 20.44
CA LEU A 771 -3.57 -18.43 19.97
C LEU A 771 -2.41 -17.92 20.83
N LYS A 772 -2.70 -17.08 21.84
CA LYS A 772 -1.71 -16.50 22.77
C LYS A 772 -0.56 -15.74 22.09
N VAL A 773 -0.83 -15.09 20.96
CA VAL A 773 0.14 -14.31 20.18
C VAL A 773 0.72 -13.17 21.03
N LYS A 774 2.00 -13.31 21.39
CA LYS A 774 2.78 -12.34 22.16
C LYS A 774 3.27 -11.13 21.34
N PRO A 775 3.61 -11.26 20.03
CA PRO A 775 3.83 -10.12 19.13
C PRO A 775 2.67 -9.11 19.12
N ILE A 776 2.95 -7.85 18.81
CA ILE A 776 1.93 -6.80 18.72
C ILE A 776 1.11 -6.91 17.43
N VAL A 777 -0.17 -6.56 17.51
CA VAL A 777 -1.16 -6.77 16.46
C VAL A 777 -1.81 -5.45 16.03
N SER A 778 -1.85 -5.19 14.71
CA SER A 778 -2.66 -4.16 14.07
C SER A 778 -3.75 -4.79 13.17
N GLY A 779 -4.69 -3.96 12.74
CA GLY A 779 -5.75 -4.38 11.84
C GLY A 779 -5.36 -4.13 10.39
N THR A 780 -5.57 -2.89 9.95
CA THR A 780 -5.18 -2.32 8.65
C THR A 780 -4.80 -0.86 8.85
N GLN A 781 -4.24 -0.20 7.83
CA GLN A 781 -3.77 1.17 7.92
C GLN A 781 -4.91 2.21 7.95
N MET A 782 -4.62 3.36 8.54
CA MET A 782 -5.57 4.47 8.73
C MET A 782 -6.11 4.99 7.39
N GLY A 783 -7.41 5.29 7.35
CA GLY A 783 -8.12 5.77 6.16
C GLY A 783 -8.95 4.69 5.46
N TYR A 784 -8.52 3.42 5.52
CA TYR A 784 -9.35 2.28 5.10
C TYR A 784 -10.45 1.98 6.12
N SER A 785 -10.08 1.96 7.40
CA SER A 785 -10.95 1.62 8.53
C SER A 785 -11.17 2.82 9.47
N PRO A 786 -12.33 2.95 10.15
CA PRO A 786 -12.59 4.00 11.13
C PRO A 786 -11.56 4.05 12.29
N ALA A 787 -11.21 5.27 12.71
CA ALA A 787 -10.12 5.52 13.67
C ALA A 787 -10.37 4.86 15.04
N HIS A 788 -11.60 4.94 15.57
CA HIS A 788 -11.97 4.29 16.83
C HIS A 788 -12.04 2.76 16.75
N ILE A 789 -11.95 2.17 15.56
CA ILE A 789 -11.86 0.73 15.37
C ILE A 789 -10.40 0.30 15.42
N GLN A 790 -9.53 0.89 14.58
CA GLN A 790 -8.10 0.55 14.56
C GLN A 790 -7.39 0.87 15.88
N ALA A 791 -7.75 1.98 16.55
CA ALA A 791 -7.20 2.34 17.86
C ALA A 791 -7.56 1.37 19.01
N ARG A 792 -8.35 0.31 18.77
CA ARG A 792 -8.60 -0.75 19.76
C ARG A 792 -7.49 -1.81 19.80
N LEU A 793 -6.69 -1.90 18.75
CA LEU A 793 -5.59 -2.86 18.61
C LEU A 793 -4.29 -2.25 19.17
N ASP A 794 -3.16 -2.96 19.12
CA ASP A 794 -1.95 -2.54 19.85
C ASP A 794 -1.37 -1.21 19.34
N TYR A 795 -1.30 -1.07 18.01
CA TYR A 795 -0.76 0.11 17.31
C TYR A 795 -1.61 0.48 16.09
N VAL A 796 -1.39 1.68 15.55
CA VAL A 796 -1.98 2.16 14.29
C VAL A 796 -0.90 2.35 13.23
N ASP A 797 -1.24 2.12 11.96
CA ASP A 797 -0.33 2.22 10.82
C ASP A 797 -0.87 3.18 9.75
N ALA A 798 0.00 3.67 8.86
CA ALA A 798 -0.38 4.49 7.71
C ALA A 798 0.55 4.23 6.50
N HIS A 799 0.02 4.34 5.28
CA HIS A 799 0.81 4.22 4.05
C HIS A 799 0.87 5.55 3.31
N SER A 800 1.96 5.82 2.58
CA SER A 800 1.96 6.91 1.59
C SER A 800 3.07 6.76 0.57
N TYR A 801 2.82 7.19 -0.67
CA TYR A 801 3.81 7.19 -1.75
C TYR A 801 3.92 8.60 -2.32
N TRP A 802 5.15 9.10 -2.49
CA TRP A 802 5.36 10.33 -3.25
C TRP A 802 5.20 10.01 -4.73
N HIS A 803 4.01 10.30 -5.27
CA HIS A 803 3.56 9.96 -6.62
C HIS A 803 3.67 8.45 -6.98
N HIS A 804 2.71 7.66 -6.50
CA HIS A 804 2.51 6.28 -6.98
C HIS A 804 2.36 6.24 -8.52
N PRO A 805 2.91 5.22 -9.23
CA PRO A 805 2.71 5.05 -10.67
C PRO A 805 1.23 5.02 -11.06
N ALA A 806 0.88 5.76 -12.10
CA ALA A 806 -0.47 5.85 -12.65
C ALA A 806 -0.56 5.05 -13.95
N PHE A 807 -1.57 4.17 -14.04
CA PHE A 807 -1.80 3.27 -15.17
C PHE A 807 -3.10 3.65 -15.90
N PRO A 808 -3.09 4.62 -16.85
CA PRO A 808 -4.31 5.14 -17.49
C PRO A 808 -5.01 4.18 -18.47
N GLY A 809 -4.49 2.96 -18.66
CA GLY A 809 -5.11 1.91 -19.47
C GLY A 809 -5.71 0.80 -18.61
N ARG A 810 -5.00 -0.34 -18.54
CA ARG A 810 -5.24 -1.44 -17.59
C ARG A 810 -4.32 -1.28 -16.37
N PRO A 811 -4.68 -1.78 -15.18
CA PRO A 811 -3.77 -1.84 -14.04
C PRO A 811 -2.45 -2.53 -14.40
N TRP A 812 -1.34 -2.02 -13.84
CA TRP A 812 0.00 -2.59 -13.97
C TRP A 812 0.53 -2.76 -15.40
N ASP A 813 0.02 -2.02 -16.39
CA ASP A 813 0.50 -2.09 -17.78
C ASP A 813 1.96 -1.62 -17.91
N PRO A 814 2.93 -2.47 -18.30
CA PRO A 814 4.32 -2.07 -18.44
C PRO A 814 4.58 -1.11 -19.62
N GLN A 815 3.63 -0.94 -20.54
CA GLN A 815 3.76 -0.03 -21.69
C GLN A 815 3.04 1.30 -21.51
N ASN A 816 2.03 1.36 -20.64
CA ASN A 816 1.13 2.49 -20.50
C ASN A 816 0.98 2.92 -19.03
N TRP A 817 2.06 3.54 -18.53
CA TRP A 817 2.16 4.06 -17.16
C TRP A 817 3.01 5.33 -17.13
N TYR A 818 2.86 6.12 -16.06
CA TYR A 818 3.73 7.27 -15.77
C TYR A 818 3.83 7.52 -14.26
N VAL A 819 4.85 8.27 -13.84
CA VAL A 819 4.92 8.94 -12.53
C VAL A 819 4.90 10.46 -12.73
N GLN A 820 4.55 11.21 -11.69
CA GLN A 820 4.78 12.65 -11.67
C GLN A 820 6.19 12.93 -11.14
N ASN A 821 7.00 13.66 -11.90
CA ASN A 821 8.40 13.92 -11.60
C ASN A 821 8.58 15.24 -10.85
N GLU A 822 8.04 15.31 -9.64
CA GLU A 822 8.13 16.50 -8.79
C GLU A 822 8.97 16.21 -7.55
N ALA A 823 9.77 17.18 -7.10
CA ALA A 823 10.53 17.07 -5.86
C ALA A 823 9.63 17.37 -4.66
N LEU A 824 9.61 16.49 -3.66
CA LEU A 824 8.87 16.66 -2.41
C LEU A 824 9.24 17.97 -1.73
N VAL A 825 10.51 18.40 -1.75
CA VAL A 825 10.95 19.69 -1.18
C VAL A 825 10.22 20.92 -1.72
N ASN A 826 9.60 20.87 -2.90
CA ASN A 826 8.79 21.97 -3.44
C ASN A 826 7.35 22.02 -2.89
N SER A 827 6.91 20.99 -2.15
CA SER A 827 5.51 20.75 -1.81
C SER A 827 5.22 20.58 -0.30
N PRO A 828 5.67 21.49 0.60
CA PRO A 828 5.40 21.38 2.05
C PRO A 828 3.89 21.48 2.38
N ALA A 829 3.32 20.62 3.24
CA ALA A 829 3.92 19.52 4.01
C ALA A 829 3.91 18.15 3.29
N GLY A 830 3.32 18.07 2.09
CA GLY A 830 3.33 16.88 1.23
C GLY A 830 2.76 15.62 1.88
N THR A 831 3.26 14.46 1.44
CA THR A 831 2.87 13.16 2.00
C THR A 831 3.28 13.00 3.48
N LEU A 832 4.33 13.69 3.92
CA LEU A 832 4.79 13.68 5.32
C LEU A 832 3.76 14.29 6.28
N GLY A 833 3.18 15.45 5.92
CA GLY A 833 2.08 16.05 6.66
C GLY A 833 0.80 15.23 6.61
N GLY A 834 0.52 14.58 5.47
CA GLY A 834 -0.58 13.62 5.33
C GLY A 834 -0.48 12.44 6.29
N LEU A 835 0.70 11.79 6.35
CA LEU A 835 1.00 10.73 7.31
C LEU A 835 0.82 11.23 8.75
N ALA A 836 1.46 12.34 9.13
CA ALA A 836 1.39 12.88 10.49
C ALA A 836 -0.07 13.15 10.94
N ALA A 837 -0.95 13.56 10.03
CA ALA A 837 -2.36 13.81 10.33
C ALA A 837 -3.18 12.55 10.66
N THR A 838 -2.71 11.35 10.32
CA THR A 838 -3.40 10.08 10.65
C THR A 838 -3.03 9.52 12.02
N ARG A 839 -1.97 10.02 12.66
CA ARG A 839 -1.48 9.51 13.95
C ARG A 839 -2.53 9.65 15.05
N VAL A 840 -2.76 8.58 15.81
CA VAL A 840 -3.60 8.59 17.03
C VAL A 840 -2.74 8.87 18.27
N VAL A 841 -3.18 9.80 19.12
CA VAL A 841 -2.55 10.14 20.40
C VAL A 841 -2.77 9.01 21.40
N GLY A 842 -1.74 8.69 22.19
CA GLY A 842 -1.78 7.56 23.13
C GLY A 842 -1.59 6.17 22.49
N LYS A 843 -1.43 6.11 21.16
CA LYS A 843 -1.07 4.87 20.43
C LYS A 843 0.33 4.97 19.84
N ALA A 844 1.00 3.82 19.78
CA ALA A 844 2.18 3.65 18.96
C ALA A 844 1.79 3.78 17.48
N TYR A 845 2.68 4.35 16.67
CA TYR A 845 2.37 4.70 15.29
C TYR A 845 3.51 4.27 14.34
N THR A 846 3.16 3.53 13.31
CA THR A 846 4.07 3.07 12.26
C THR A 846 3.67 3.60 10.88
N VAL A 847 4.60 3.52 9.94
CA VAL A 847 4.37 3.70 8.50
C VAL A 847 4.89 2.46 7.79
N SER A 848 4.05 1.43 7.59
CA SER A 848 4.48 0.13 7.06
C SER A 848 4.72 0.12 5.53
N GLU A 849 4.38 1.21 4.84
CA GLU A 849 4.68 1.44 3.42
C GLU A 849 5.01 2.91 3.11
N TYR A 850 6.25 3.17 2.69
CA TYR A 850 6.67 4.44 2.07
C TYR A 850 7.71 4.26 0.97
N ASN A 851 7.58 4.99 -0.15
CA ASN A 851 8.64 5.15 -1.16
C ASN A 851 8.40 6.40 -2.05
N HIS A 852 9.45 6.77 -2.79
CA HIS A 852 9.44 7.66 -3.94
C HIS A 852 9.70 6.81 -5.19
N PRO A 853 8.67 6.39 -5.95
CA PRO A 853 8.84 5.34 -6.96
C PRO A 853 9.73 5.77 -8.15
N GLN A 854 10.46 4.82 -8.71
CA GLN A 854 11.24 5.04 -9.94
C GLN A 854 10.29 5.27 -11.13
N PRO A 855 10.58 6.20 -12.06
CA PRO A 855 11.82 6.96 -12.24
C PRO A 855 11.72 8.44 -11.78
N ILE A 856 11.16 8.73 -10.60
CA ILE A 856 11.19 10.11 -10.06
C ILE A 856 12.65 10.54 -9.83
N SER A 857 13.09 11.59 -10.53
CA SER A 857 14.48 12.04 -10.56
C SER A 857 15.01 12.55 -9.22
N TYR A 858 14.09 12.92 -8.31
CA TYR A 858 14.37 13.48 -6.99
C TYR A 858 14.27 12.45 -5.84
N ALA A 859 14.06 11.16 -6.17
CA ALA A 859 13.64 10.12 -5.21
C ALA A 859 14.63 9.82 -4.05
N ALA A 860 15.85 10.36 -4.06
CA ALA A 860 16.81 10.23 -2.97
C ALA A 860 16.44 11.07 -1.73
N GLU A 861 15.59 12.10 -1.85
CA GLU A 861 15.13 12.88 -0.69
C GLU A 861 14.23 12.07 0.25
N GLY A 862 13.49 11.09 -0.28
CA GLY A 862 12.38 10.45 0.41
C GLY A 862 12.74 9.80 1.74
N PHE A 863 13.75 8.92 1.74
CA PHE A 863 14.14 8.20 2.97
C PHE A 863 14.83 9.10 4.01
N PRO A 864 15.78 9.98 3.66
CA PRO A 864 16.35 10.94 4.61
C PRO A 864 15.31 11.90 5.21
N MET A 865 14.37 12.41 4.39
CA MET A 865 13.29 13.28 4.89
C MET A 865 12.36 12.53 5.84
N ILE A 866 11.86 11.34 5.50
CA ILE A 866 10.93 10.61 6.38
C ILE A 866 11.62 10.06 7.65
N ALA A 867 12.91 9.71 7.60
CA ALA A 867 13.67 9.29 8.78
C ALA A 867 13.78 10.44 9.80
N ALA A 868 14.17 11.64 9.36
CA ALA A 868 14.23 12.82 10.21
C ALA A 868 12.83 13.26 10.68
N PHE A 869 11.87 13.34 9.76
CA PHE A 869 10.51 13.79 10.05
C PHE A 869 9.76 12.82 10.98
N GLY A 870 9.91 11.51 10.81
CA GLY A 870 9.35 10.49 11.69
C GLY A 870 9.97 10.50 13.07
N ALA A 871 11.28 10.73 13.19
CA ALA A 871 11.95 10.91 14.48
C ALA A 871 11.41 12.15 15.23
N PHE A 872 11.21 13.25 14.50
CA PHE A 872 10.65 14.51 15.00
C PHE A 872 9.17 14.39 15.40
N GLN A 873 8.31 13.80 14.56
CA GLN A 873 6.92 13.50 14.92
C GLN A 873 6.83 12.51 16.10
N GLY A 874 7.88 11.72 16.32
CA GLY A 874 7.90 10.65 17.30
C GLY A 874 7.04 9.48 16.84
N TRP A 875 7.34 8.96 15.65
CA TRP A 875 6.85 7.67 15.16
C TRP A 875 7.71 6.53 15.70
N ASP A 876 7.15 5.33 15.72
CA ASP A 876 7.77 4.13 16.29
C ASP A 876 8.29 3.16 15.19
N GLY A 877 7.84 3.31 13.94
CA GLY A 877 8.39 2.56 12.81
C GLY A 877 8.16 3.24 11.46
N VAL A 878 9.11 3.07 10.54
CA VAL A 878 9.03 3.49 9.14
C VAL A 878 9.62 2.39 8.27
N PHE A 879 8.84 1.91 7.30
CA PHE A 879 9.18 0.80 6.42
C PHE A 879 9.26 1.29 4.97
N SER A 880 10.35 0.95 4.30
CA SER A 880 10.49 1.16 2.85
C SER A 880 9.74 0.07 2.07
N PHE A 881 8.84 0.47 1.17
CA PHE A 881 8.18 -0.44 0.20
C PHE A 881 8.91 -0.36 -1.14
N ALA A 882 9.78 -1.30 -1.52
CA ALA A 882 10.20 -2.51 -0.82
C ALA A 882 11.70 -2.76 -1.04
N TYR A 883 12.31 -3.66 -0.28
CA TYR A 883 13.69 -4.08 -0.58
C TYR A 883 13.74 -4.89 -1.86
N CYS A 884 12.92 -5.95 -1.94
CA CYS A 884 12.88 -6.89 -3.06
C CYS A 884 11.47 -7.48 -3.25
N HIS A 885 11.03 -7.62 -4.50
CA HIS A 885 9.79 -8.31 -4.90
C HIS A 885 9.99 -9.73 -5.43
N ASN A 886 11.22 -10.22 -5.57
CA ASN A 886 11.53 -11.52 -6.20
C ASN A 886 12.79 -12.18 -5.60
N ALA A 887 13.22 -13.31 -6.17
CA ALA A 887 14.39 -14.06 -5.68
C ALA A 887 15.76 -13.53 -6.17
N ASN A 888 15.81 -12.46 -6.98
CA ASN A 888 17.03 -11.81 -7.45
C ASN A 888 17.43 -10.69 -6.48
N PHE A 889 18.15 -11.02 -5.41
CA PHE A 889 18.52 -10.03 -4.39
C PHE A 889 19.64 -9.05 -4.80
N GLU A 890 20.41 -9.38 -5.84
CA GLU A 890 21.69 -8.72 -6.18
C GLU A 890 21.79 -8.20 -7.64
N PRO A 891 20.76 -7.56 -8.24
CA PRO A 891 20.87 -7.00 -9.57
C PRO A 891 21.81 -5.80 -9.61
N ARG A 892 22.57 -5.65 -10.69
CA ARG A 892 23.41 -4.47 -10.95
C ARG A 892 22.64 -3.31 -11.63
N LYS A 893 21.30 -3.39 -11.67
CA LYS A 893 20.40 -2.39 -12.26
C LYS A 893 19.12 -2.23 -11.43
N VAL A 894 18.45 -1.09 -11.55
CA VAL A 894 17.07 -0.90 -11.07
C VAL A 894 16.11 -1.73 -11.93
N GLU A 895 15.21 -2.48 -11.33
CA GLU A 895 14.34 -3.45 -12.05
C GLU A 895 12.85 -3.10 -12.07
N GLY A 896 12.42 -2.09 -11.31
CA GLY A 896 11.01 -1.69 -11.23
C GLY A 896 10.79 -0.47 -10.34
N PHE A 897 9.53 -0.13 -10.09
CA PHE A 897 9.13 1.11 -9.41
C PHE A 897 9.58 1.21 -7.95
N PHE A 898 9.56 0.09 -7.22
CA PHE A 898 9.59 0.09 -5.75
C PHE A 898 10.84 -0.56 -5.14
N ASP A 899 11.53 -1.45 -5.85
CA ASP A 899 12.66 -2.22 -5.31
C ASP A 899 13.89 -1.36 -5.08
N ILE A 900 14.28 -1.21 -3.81
CA ILE A 900 15.41 -0.37 -3.42
C ILE A 900 16.77 -1.09 -3.49
N LYS A 901 16.80 -2.44 -3.56
CA LYS A 901 18.02 -3.27 -3.46
C LYS A 901 19.21 -2.86 -4.34
N SER A 902 18.95 -2.21 -5.47
CA SER A 902 19.93 -1.68 -6.44
C SER A 902 19.77 -0.18 -6.72
N ASP A 903 18.90 0.50 -5.98
CA ASP A 903 18.66 1.94 -6.06
C ASP A 903 19.74 2.68 -5.25
N THR A 904 20.92 2.88 -5.88
CA THR A 904 22.10 3.47 -5.24
C THR A 904 21.79 4.82 -4.58
N ALA A 905 21.04 5.69 -5.26
CA ALA A 905 20.68 7.01 -4.74
C ALA A 905 19.84 6.94 -3.45
N LYS A 906 19.07 5.86 -3.23
CA LYS A 906 18.36 5.63 -1.96
C LYS A 906 19.19 4.88 -0.92
N ILE A 907 19.89 3.82 -1.32
CA ILE A 907 20.66 2.97 -0.38
C ILE A 907 21.87 3.70 0.20
N ALA A 908 22.50 4.63 -0.53
CA ALA A 908 23.67 5.37 -0.07
C ALA A 908 23.44 6.12 1.26
N HIS A 909 22.21 6.55 1.52
CA HIS A 909 21.84 7.33 2.71
C HIS A 909 21.33 6.48 3.90
N MET A 910 21.18 5.15 3.76
CA MET A 910 20.60 4.30 4.81
C MET A 910 21.32 4.39 6.18
N PRO A 911 22.67 4.45 6.27
CA PRO A 911 23.37 4.70 7.53
C PRO A 911 22.97 6.02 8.20
N ALA A 912 22.70 7.07 7.41
CA ALA A 912 22.20 8.34 7.94
C ALA A 912 20.72 8.23 8.37
N CYS A 913 19.87 7.55 7.61
CA CYS A 913 18.48 7.28 8.03
C CYS A 913 18.41 6.52 9.36
N ALA A 914 19.26 5.51 9.56
CA ALA A 914 19.37 4.79 10.82
C ALA A 914 19.87 5.69 11.98
N ALA A 915 20.81 6.62 11.73
CA ALA A 915 21.24 7.57 12.74
C ALA A 915 20.15 8.59 13.12
N LEU A 916 19.47 9.15 12.11
CA LEU A 916 18.37 10.10 12.28
C LEU A 916 17.21 9.47 13.07
N PHE A 917 16.82 8.23 12.76
CA PHE A 917 15.63 7.57 13.31
C PHE A 917 15.89 6.63 14.49
N LEU A 918 16.78 5.63 14.34
CA LEU A 918 17.03 4.62 15.39
C LEU A 918 17.93 5.15 16.50
N ARG A 919 19.08 5.72 16.13
CA ARG A 919 20.04 6.30 17.10
C ARG A 919 19.49 7.56 17.78
N GLY A 920 18.47 8.17 17.18
CA GLY A 920 17.75 9.32 17.74
C GLY A 920 18.50 10.64 17.62
N ASP A 921 19.37 10.80 16.61
CA ASP A 921 20.10 12.05 16.39
C ASP A 921 19.12 13.24 16.20
N VAL A 922 17.93 13.00 15.64
CA VAL A 922 16.81 13.94 15.63
C VAL A 922 15.90 13.69 16.83
N ALA A 923 15.74 14.74 17.64
CA ALA A 923 14.85 14.78 18.79
C ALA A 923 13.37 14.90 18.36
N ALA A 924 12.49 14.30 19.15
CA ALA A 924 11.05 14.49 18.99
C ALA A 924 10.65 15.95 19.29
N GLY A 925 9.65 16.47 18.58
CA GLY A 925 9.15 17.83 18.75
C GLY A 925 8.68 18.13 20.16
N LYS A 926 8.87 19.37 20.60
CA LYS A 926 8.55 19.82 21.96
C LYS A 926 7.04 19.87 22.15
N LYS A 927 6.32 20.56 21.27
CA LYS A 927 4.85 20.63 21.31
C LYS A 927 4.19 19.41 20.65
N LEU A 928 2.92 19.21 20.98
CA LEU A 928 1.99 18.31 20.31
C LEU A 928 0.67 19.06 20.14
N LEU A 929 0.18 19.21 18.92
CA LEU A 929 -1.18 19.67 18.63
C LEU A 929 -2.10 18.45 18.47
N THR A 930 -3.30 18.51 19.03
CA THR A 930 -4.24 17.39 19.07
C THR A 930 -5.59 17.81 18.51
N VAL A 931 -6.12 17.05 17.55
CA VAL A 931 -7.47 17.28 17.01
C VAL A 931 -8.44 16.31 17.68
N PRO A 932 -9.42 16.77 18.47
CA PRO A 932 -10.36 15.89 19.14
C PRO A 932 -11.34 15.27 18.12
N LEU A 933 -11.49 13.95 18.19
CA LEU A 933 -12.51 13.20 17.46
C LEU A 933 -13.13 12.20 18.45
N SER A 934 -14.30 12.52 18.99
CA SER A 934 -15.07 11.56 19.80
C SER A 934 -15.74 10.51 18.91
N ARG A 935 -16.16 9.38 19.48
CA ARG A 935 -16.82 8.29 18.73
C ARG A 935 -18.11 8.74 18.03
N ASP A 936 -18.85 9.64 18.65
CA ASP A 936 -20.10 10.16 18.08
C ASP A 936 -19.83 11.21 17.00
N ALA A 937 -18.74 11.99 17.13
CA ALA A 937 -18.25 12.85 16.06
C ALA A 937 -17.73 12.04 14.86
N GLU A 938 -17.08 10.88 15.10
CA GLU A 938 -16.70 9.94 14.05
C GLU A 938 -17.93 9.38 13.32
N ARG A 939 -18.91 8.82 14.04
CA ARG A 939 -20.15 8.31 13.42
C ARG A 939 -20.86 9.40 12.61
N LYS A 940 -21.11 10.58 13.21
CA LYS A 940 -21.76 11.71 12.52
C LYS A 940 -21.00 12.14 11.27
N ARG A 941 -19.66 12.12 11.30
CA ARG A 941 -18.84 12.42 10.14
C ARG A 941 -18.91 11.33 9.08
N LEU A 942 -18.95 10.06 9.46
CA LEU A 942 -19.14 8.93 8.53
C LEU A 942 -20.55 8.92 7.90
N HIS A 943 -21.60 9.33 8.62
CA HIS A 943 -22.94 9.55 8.06
C HIS A 943 -22.91 10.58 6.91
N GLN A 944 -22.14 11.66 7.10
CA GLN A 944 -21.96 12.74 6.12
C GLN A 944 -21.05 12.34 4.94
N THR A 945 -19.83 11.85 5.22
CA THR A 945 -18.77 11.66 4.22
C THR A 945 -18.77 10.27 3.59
N ARG A 946 -19.30 9.26 4.30
CA ARG A 946 -19.35 7.85 3.88
C ARG A 946 -17.97 7.25 3.55
N THR A 947 -16.90 7.81 4.10
CA THR A 947 -15.53 7.29 3.92
C THR A 947 -14.60 7.58 5.09
N ALA A 948 -13.87 6.55 5.55
CA ALA A 948 -12.91 6.64 6.64
C ALA A 948 -11.67 7.48 6.30
N TRP A 949 -11.38 7.71 5.02
CA TRP A 949 -10.30 8.60 4.55
C TRP A 949 -10.41 10.04 5.06
N THR A 950 -11.61 10.47 5.44
CA THR A 950 -11.87 11.80 6.03
C THR A 950 -11.59 11.90 7.54
N LEU A 951 -11.18 10.81 8.19
CA LEU A 951 -10.93 10.72 9.64
C LEU A 951 -9.44 10.94 9.96
N ASN A 952 -8.92 12.11 9.61
CA ASN A 952 -7.55 12.54 9.92
C ASN A 952 -7.54 14.01 10.36
N ALA A 953 -6.50 14.42 11.09
CA ALA A 953 -6.39 15.75 11.70
C ALA A 953 -6.52 16.89 10.67
N GLY A 954 -5.97 16.70 9.46
CA GLY A 954 -6.05 17.66 8.35
C GLY A 954 -7.47 17.88 7.87
N GLN A 955 -8.16 16.78 7.59
CA GLN A 955 -9.57 16.79 7.16
C GLN A 955 -10.54 17.26 8.27
N LEU A 956 -10.11 17.23 9.53
CA LEU A 956 -10.83 17.75 10.70
C LEU A 956 -10.49 19.21 11.04
N GLY A 957 -9.70 19.90 10.21
CA GLY A 957 -9.53 21.36 10.25
C GLY A 957 -8.18 21.88 10.75
N LEU A 958 -7.22 21.01 11.12
CA LEU A 958 -5.85 21.42 11.39
C LEU A 958 -5.10 21.62 10.06
N ASP A 959 -4.42 22.75 9.87
CA ASP A 959 -3.54 22.93 8.70
C ASP A 959 -2.36 21.93 8.79
N PRO A 960 -2.17 21.00 7.81
CA PRO A 960 -1.09 20.02 7.85
C PRO A 960 0.31 20.66 7.88
N LYS A 961 0.48 21.92 7.45
CA LYS A 961 1.75 22.65 7.57
C LYS A 961 2.25 22.74 9.02
N TRP A 962 1.36 22.65 10.03
CA TRP A 962 1.78 22.59 11.44
C TRP A 962 2.64 21.37 11.78
N SER A 963 2.54 20.27 11.02
CA SER A 963 3.39 19.09 11.22
C SER A 963 4.87 19.38 10.94
N LEU A 964 5.20 20.50 10.29
CA LEU A 964 6.58 20.92 10.01
C LEU A 964 7.20 21.68 11.20
N ALA A 965 6.37 22.26 12.07
CA ALA A 965 6.79 23.02 13.24
C ALA A 965 6.63 22.25 14.55
N HIS A 966 5.59 21.41 14.66
CA HIS A 966 5.19 20.69 15.88
C HIS A 966 4.78 19.24 15.57
N ARG A 967 4.69 18.39 16.62
CA ARG A 967 4.03 17.08 16.48
C ARG A 967 2.53 17.27 16.34
N ILE A 968 1.85 16.40 15.59
CA ILE A 968 0.38 16.43 15.46
C ILE A 968 -0.27 15.04 15.70
N GLY A 969 -1.59 15.01 15.81
CA GLY A 969 -2.38 13.76 15.85
C GLY A 969 -3.85 13.94 16.25
N LEU A 970 -4.60 12.85 16.20
CA LEU A 970 -5.99 12.71 16.65
C LEU A 970 -6.06 12.35 18.14
N ASP A 971 -6.84 13.08 18.94
CA ASP A 971 -7.26 12.62 20.26
C ASP A 971 -8.62 11.91 20.16
N LEU A 972 -8.62 10.60 20.41
CA LEU A 972 -9.83 9.75 20.41
C LEU A 972 -10.42 9.54 21.82
N SER A 973 -9.86 10.20 22.84
CA SER A 973 -10.36 10.06 24.22
C SER A 973 -11.74 10.67 24.44
N GLY A 974 -12.08 11.71 23.67
CA GLY A 974 -13.23 12.57 23.92
C GLY A 974 -13.14 13.40 25.21
N ASN A 975 -12.04 13.27 25.95
CA ASN A 975 -11.80 13.89 27.26
C ASN A 975 -10.90 15.13 27.18
N GLY A 976 -10.30 15.42 26.03
CA GLY A 976 -9.81 16.76 25.76
C GLY A 976 -10.96 17.74 25.96
N GLU A 977 -10.77 18.76 26.80
CA GLU A 977 -11.52 20.00 26.65
C GLU A 977 -11.46 20.36 25.17
N ALA A 978 -12.61 20.40 24.49
CA ALA A 978 -12.64 20.74 23.07
C ALA A 978 -11.98 22.12 22.96
N SER A 979 -10.80 22.17 22.32
CA SER A 979 -9.92 23.33 22.33
C SER A 979 -10.79 24.56 22.04
N SER A 980 -10.80 25.52 22.97
CA SER A 980 -11.78 26.62 22.93
C SER A 980 -11.67 27.43 21.62
N GLU A 981 -10.47 27.40 21.02
CA GLU A 981 -10.23 27.47 19.58
C GLU A 981 -10.98 26.36 18.81
N LYS A 982 -12.27 26.59 18.50
CA LYS A 982 -13.07 25.79 17.55
C LYS A 982 -12.53 25.79 16.11
N THR A 983 -11.44 26.51 15.87
CA THR A 983 -10.72 26.66 14.61
C THR A 983 -9.24 26.69 14.92
N PHE A 984 -8.48 25.67 14.52
CA PHE A 984 -7.02 25.76 14.55
C PHE A 984 -6.58 26.94 13.68
N PRO A 985 -5.64 27.79 14.13
CA PRO A 985 -5.09 28.84 13.29
C PRO A 985 -4.45 28.21 12.06
N LYS A 986 -4.72 28.73 10.85
CA LYS A 986 -3.97 28.32 9.65
C LYS A 986 -2.52 28.79 9.75
N VAL A 987 -1.58 28.06 9.16
CA VAL A 987 -0.25 28.60 8.96
C VAL A 987 -0.35 29.69 7.89
N PRO A 988 0.13 30.94 8.14
CA PRO A 988 -0.06 32.03 7.18
C PRO A 988 0.43 31.67 5.78
N ASP A 989 -0.32 32.01 4.73
CA ASP A 989 0.00 31.58 3.37
C ASP A 989 1.35 32.10 2.85
N LYS A 990 1.84 33.21 3.43
CA LYS A 990 3.18 33.78 3.20
C LYS A 990 4.33 33.05 3.93
N THR A 991 4.04 32.02 4.73
CA THR A 991 5.06 31.22 5.41
C THR A 991 5.78 30.33 4.40
N ALA A 992 6.94 30.80 3.94
CA ALA A 992 7.81 30.05 3.04
C ALA A 992 8.96 29.33 3.74
N VAL A 993 9.13 29.51 5.06
CA VAL A 993 10.13 28.83 5.88
C VAL A 993 9.44 28.15 7.05
N PHE A 994 9.63 26.84 7.16
CA PHE A 994 9.13 26.01 8.24
C PHE A 994 10.31 25.51 9.06
N GLN A 995 10.26 25.76 10.37
CA GLN A 995 11.32 25.41 11.32
C GLN A 995 10.68 24.60 12.44
N SER A 996 11.20 23.40 12.68
CA SER A 996 10.81 22.56 13.82
C SER A 996 11.08 23.27 15.14
N ASP A 997 10.21 23.05 16.14
CA ASP A 997 10.40 23.61 17.49
C ASP A 997 11.64 23.06 18.23
N THR A 998 12.27 22.00 17.73
CA THR A 998 13.60 21.52 18.16
C THR A 998 14.75 22.38 17.62
N GLY A 999 14.53 23.13 16.53
CA GLY A 999 15.57 23.84 15.78
C GLY A 999 16.37 22.94 14.82
N GLN A 1000 16.12 21.63 14.81
CA GLN A 1000 16.96 20.66 14.09
C GLN A 1000 16.56 20.44 12.63
N ILE A 1001 15.29 20.62 12.28
CA ILE A 1001 14.76 20.48 10.91
C ILE A 1001 14.29 21.85 10.39
N ARG A 1002 14.76 22.22 9.19
CA ARG A 1002 14.29 23.36 8.40
C ARG A 1002 13.79 22.86 7.04
N TRP A 1003 12.67 23.39 6.57
CA TRP A 1003 12.17 23.23 5.21
C TRP A 1003 11.86 24.63 4.66
N ASP A 1004 12.48 25.00 3.55
CA ASP A 1004 12.46 26.35 3.01
C ASP A 1004 12.06 26.30 1.52
N VAL A 1005 11.04 27.08 1.18
CA VAL A 1005 10.47 27.26 -0.18
C VAL A 1005 10.33 28.76 -0.51
N SER A 1006 11.18 29.60 0.10
CA SER A 1006 11.23 31.06 -0.18
C SER A 1006 11.52 31.37 -1.66
N GLU A 1007 12.23 30.48 -2.34
CA GLU A 1007 12.46 30.54 -3.78
C GLU A 1007 11.53 29.55 -4.51
N LYS A 1008 10.62 30.08 -5.36
CA LYS A 1008 9.58 29.30 -6.03
C LYS A 1008 10.17 28.19 -6.91
N GLY A 1009 9.82 26.94 -6.60
CA GLY A 1009 10.29 25.77 -7.34
C GLY A 1009 11.74 25.37 -7.06
N ALA A 1010 12.39 26.01 -6.09
CA ALA A 1010 13.75 25.72 -5.66
C ALA A 1010 13.83 25.48 -4.14
N GLY A 1011 12.87 24.71 -3.62
CA GLY A 1011 12.79 24.33 -2.22
C GLY A 1011 13.95 23.46 -1.75
N TYR A 1012 14.22 23.48 -0.45
CA TYR A 1012 15.21 22.61 0.18
C TYR A 1012 14.84 22.27 1.63
N PHE A 1013 15.37 21.16 2.11
CA PHE A 1013 15.17 20.61 3.45
C PHE A 1013 16.54 20.33 4.07
N THR A 1014 16.75 20.77 5.31
CA THR A 1014 17.99 20.48 6.06
C THR A 1014 17.72 19.89 7.42
N VAL A 1015 18.67 19.07 7.87
CA VAL A 1015 18.76 18.61 9.25
C VAL A 1015 20.09 19.03 9.83
N ASN A 1016 20.06 19.61 11.03
CA ASN A 1016 21.22 20.04 11.79
C ASN A 1016 21.14 19.47 13.22
N THR A 1017 21.89 18.42 13.49
CA THR A 1017 22.09 17.84 14.83
C THR A 1017 23.58 17.80 15.17
N PRO A 1018 23.98 17.49 16.41
CA PRO A 1018 25.40 17.37 16.77
C PRO A 1018 26.13 16.26 15.99
N ARG A 1019 25.44 15.14 15.65
CA ARG A 1019 26.06 13.92 15.08
C ARG A 1019 25.57 13.56 13.68
N SER A 1020 24.56 14.25 13.15
CA SER A 1020 24.08 14.10 11.77
C SER A 1020 23.72 15.45 11.15
N LYS A 1021 24.17 15.66 9.90
CA LYS A 1021 23.75 16.76 9.02
C LYS A 1021 23.07 16.18 7.77
N LEU A 1022 22.04 16.86 7.27
CA LEU A 1022 21.40 16.54 6.00
C LEU A 1022 21.14 17.84 5.22
N PHE A 1023 21.36 17.77 3.92
CA PHE A 1023 20.75 18.64 2.93
C PHE A 1023 20.03 17.77 1.88
N THR A 1024 18.85 18.19 1.45
CA THR A 1024 18.27 17.74 0.19
C THR A 1024 17.49 18.89 -0.46
N GLY A 1025 17.51 18.96 -1.79
CA GLY A 1025 16.75 19.94 -2.56
C GLY A 1025 17.59 20.69 -3.58
N PHE A 1026 17.04 21.80 -4.06
CA PHE A 1026 17.64 22.58 -5.13
C PHE A 1026 18.86 23.38 -4.65
N VAL A 1027 19.88 23.50 -5.50
CA VAL A 1027 21.18 24.06 -5.14
C VAL A 1027 21.21 25.56 -5.39
N ARG A 1028 20.92 26.02 -6.63
CA ARG A 1028 20.87 27.44 -7.02
C ARG A 1028 22.14 28.25 -6.71
N GLY A 1029 23.29 27.58 -6.64
CA GLY A 1029 24.57 28.16 -6.21
C GLY A 1029 24.61 28.63 -4.75
N ARG A 1030 23.61 28.30 -3.93
CA ARG A 1030 23.48 28.71 -2.54
C ARG A 1030 24.51 28.00 -1.66
N THR A 1031 24.86 28.63 -0.54
CA THR A 1031 25.69 28.03 0.53
C THR A 1031 24.81 27.79 1.74
N PHE A 1032 24.91 26.61 2.34
CA PHE A 1032 24.06 26.14 3.42
C PHE A 1032 24.89 25.97 4.70
N GLU A 1033 24.53 26.71 5.74
CA GLU A 1033 25.15 26.62 7.07
C GLU A 1033 24.41 25.56 7.91
N LEU A 1034 25.06 24.44 8.20
CA LEU A 1034 24.49 23.29 8.91
C LEU A 1034 24.99 23.25 10.36
N GLY A 1035 24.84 24.39 11.05
CA GLY A 1035 25.61 24.71 12.25
C GLY A 1035 27.03 25.06 11.85
N ASP A 1036 28.02 24.49 12.53
CA ASP A 1036 29.45 24.77 12.34
C ASP A 1036 30.04 24.17 11.04
N VAL A 1037 29.21 23.45 10.27
CA VAL A 1037 29.57 22.81 8.99
C VAL A 1037 29.00 23.61 7.83
N LYS A 1038 29.87 24.08 6.92
CA LYS A 1038 29.43 24.75 5.69
C LYS A 1038 29.31 23.74 4.56
N LEU A 1039 28.25 23.86 3.75
CA LEU A 1039 28.03 23.05 2.56
C LEU A 1039 27.70 23.97 1.36
N LYS A 1040 28.53 23.94 0.32
CA LYS A 1040 28.28 24.64 -0.94
C LYS A 1040 28.36 23.65 -2.09
N ILE A 1041 27.19 23.28 -2.62
CA ILE A 1041 27.08 22.33 -3.73
C ILE A 1041 27.30 23.10 -5.05
N GLY A 1042 27.98 22.48 -6.00
CA GLY A 1042 28.22 23.02 -7.33
C GLY A 1042 27.07 22.73 -8.29
N LYS A 1043 27.30 22.90 -9.60
CA LYS A 1043 26.33 22.54 -10.63
C LYS A 1043 26.11 21.02 -10.67
N THR A 1044 24.87 20.57 -10.52
CA THR A 1044 24.43 19.20 -10.84
C THR A 1044 23.51 19.19 -12.06
N ARG A 1045 23.23 18.00 -12.63
CA ARG A 1045 22.35 17.80 -13.79
C ARG A 1045 20.90 18.26 -13.53
N LEU A 1046 20.46 18.24 -12.28
CA LEU A 1046 19.11 18.65 -11.85
C LEU A 1046 19.05 20.04 -11.18
N ASP A 1047 20.20 20.71 -10.98
CA ASP A 1047 20.34 21.81 -10.00
C ASP A 1047 19.78 21.43 -8.60
N TRP A 1048 19.94 20.16 -8.25
CA TRP A 1048 19.41 19.50 -7.05
C TRP A 1048 20.38 18.40 -6.60
N ALA A 1049 20.44 18.12 -5.30
CA ALA A 1049 21.17 16.98 -4.75
C ALA A 1049 20.61 16.54 -3.39
N THR A 1050 20.94 15.33 -2.95
CA THR A 1050 20.86 14.90 -1.54
C THR A 1050 22.27 14.68 -1.00
N VAL A 1051 22.58 15.24 0.18
CA VAL A 1051 23.88 15.12 0.86
C VAL A 1051 23.65 14.86 2.35
N SER A 1052 24.02 13.68 2.84
CA SER A 1052 23.96 13.34 4.28
C SER A 1052 25.35 13.13 4.85
N MET A 1053 25.61 13.68 6.02
CA MET A 1053 26.87 13.51 6.76
C MET A 1053 26.54 12.97 8.15
N VAL A 1054 27.16 11.86 8.56
CA VAL A 1054 26.85 11.18 9.82
C VAL A 1054 28.13 10.75 10.53
N ALA A 1055 28.28 11.16 11.79
CA ALA A 1055 29.31 10.64 12.68
C ALA A 1055 29.02 9.15 12.95
N ILE A 1056 29.89 8.26 12.47
CA ILE A 1056 29.79 6.80 12.66
C ILE A 1056 30.22 6.45 14.09
N ASP A 1057 31.35 7.02 14.51
CA ASP A 1057 31.80 7.14 15.89
C ASP A 1057 32.19 8.61 16.17
N GLY A 1058 32.78 8.90 17.33
CA GLY A 1058 32.99 10.28 17.80
C GLY A 1058 31.69 11.00 18.22
N GLN A 1059 31.85 12.21 18.75
CA GLN A 1059 30.78 12.97 19.41
C GLN A 1059 30.20 14.12 18.57
N GLY A 1060 30.80 14.46 17.43
CA GLY A 1060 30.36 15.55 16.57
C GLY A 1060 31.26 15.77 15.36
N PHE A 1061 31.15 16.96 14.76
CA PHE A 1061 31.94 17.39 13.60
C PHE A 1061 33.17 18.25 13.99
N ASP A 1062 33.32 18.49 15.30
CA ASP A 1062 34.30 19.33 15.97
C ASP A 1062 35.36 18.52 16.75
N LYS A 1063 35.25 17.19 16.75
CA LYS A 1063 35.95 16.26 17.65
C LYS A 1063 36.45 15.01 16.92
N PRO A 1064 37.45 14.29 17.46
CA PRO A 1064 37.95 13.07 16.86
C PRO A 1064 36.87 12.01 16.63
N GLY A 1065 36.98 11.29 15.51
CA GLY A 1065 36.01 10.29 15.06
C GLY A 1065 35.91 10.20 13.54
N ARG A 1066 35.12 9.22 13.07
CA ARG A 1066 34.85 8.95 11.65
C ARG A 1066 33.47 9.47 11.25
N ILE A 1067 33.44 10.24 10.16
CA ILE A 1067 32.20 10.75 9.55
C ILE A 1067 32.04 10.11 8.16
N LEU A 1068 30.91 9.45 7.93
CA LEU A 1068 30.50 9.03 6.59
C LEU A 1068 29.73 10.16 5.91
N ILE A 1069 30.06 10.44 4.65
CA ILE A 1069 29.28 11.30 3.75
C ILE A 1069 28.74 10.46 2.60
N ALA A 1070 27.46 10.63 2.31
CA ALA A 1070 26.81 10.19 1.09
C ALA A 1070 26.29 11.42 0.32
N ALA A 1071 26.52 11.47 -0.98
CA ALA A 1071 26.13 12.58 -1.85
C ALA A 1071 25.65 12.05 -3.21
N THR A 1072 24.38 12.27 -3.55
CA THR A 1072 23.71 11.70 -4.73
C THR A 1072 22.97 12.78 -5.53
N GLY A 1073 23.17 12.79 -6.85
CA GLY A 1073 22.42 13.60 -7.80
C GLY A 1073 21.53 12.72 -8.67
N TRP A 1074 21.59 12.94 -10.00
CA TRP A 1074 20.97 12.06 -10.98
C TRP A 1074 21.50 10.61 -10.90
N GLN A 1075 20.62 9.64 -11.14
CA GLN A 1075 21.01 8.26 -11.45
C GLN A 1075 20.13 7.70 -12.58
N GLN A 1076 20.64 6.70 -13.30
CA GLN A 1076 19.86 5.92 -14.24
C GLN A 1076 20.53 4.56 -14.51
N ASN A 1077 19.77 3.57 -14.99
CA ASN A 1077 20.39 2.40 -15.61
C ASN A 1077 21.09 2.80 -16.92
N SER A 1078 22.13 2.07 -17.28
CA SER A 1078 22.81 2.23 -18.58
C SER A 1078 21.80 2.02 -19.73
N GLU A 1079 21.78 2.92 -20.71
CA GLU A 1079 20.83 2.92 -21.85
C GLU A 1079 19.33 3.02 -21.48
N ALA A 1080 18.97 3.45 -20.26
CA ALA A 1080 17.58 3.77 -19.93
C ALA A 1080 17.03 4.88 -20.85
N LYS A 1081 15.74 4.78 -21.22
CA LYS A 1081 15.09 5.77 -22.11
C LYS A 1081 13.86 6.39 -21.46
N LEU A 1082 14.12 7.38 -20.60
CA LEU A 1082 13.11 8.24 -20.01
C LEU A 1082 12.39 9.04 -21.12
N GLU A 1083 11.07 9.12 -21.00
CA GLU A 1083 10.18 9.78 -21.95
C GLU A 1083 9.29 10.74 -21.17
N GLU A 1084 9.40 12.04 -21.47
CA GLU A 1084 8.53 13.06 -20.92
C GLU A 1084 7.18 13.06 -21.65
N LEU A 1085 6.09 13.06 -20.89
CA LEU A 1085 4.72 13.06 -21.42
C LEU A 1085 4.02 14.41 -21.23
N GLY A 1086 4.77 15.45 -20.86
CA GLY A 1086 4.27 16.78 -20.54
C GLY A 1086 3.50 16.87 -19.21
N GLY A 1087 3.53 18.06 -18.61
CA GLY A 1087 2.88 18.32 -17.31
C GLY A 1087 3.51 17.52 -16.17
N ASN A 1088 4.84 17.58 -16.05
CA ASN A 1088 5.70 16.85 -15.09
C ASN A 1088 5.65 15.32 -15.16
N ARG A 1089 4.83 14.72 -16.04
CA ARG A 1089 4.72 13.26 -16.19
C ARG A 1089 5.91 12.67 -16.95
N VAL A 1090 6.49 11.59 -16.42
CA VAL A 1090 7.58 10.83 -17.07
C VAL A 1090 7.33 9.33 -17.04
N THR A 1091 7.92 8.60 -17.98
CA THR A 1091 7.84 7.13 -18.05
C THR A 1091 9.12 6.52 -18.63
N LEU A 1092 9.42 5.27 -18.25
CA LEU A 1092 10.38 4.41 -18.98
C LEU A 1092 9.67 3.46 -19.95
N ARG A 1093 8.34 3.29 -19.84
CA ARG A 1093 7.59 2.15 -20.43
C ARG A 1093 8.28 0.83 -20.06
N ASN A 1094 8.69 0.02 -21.05
CA ASN A 1094 9.52 -1.17 -20.84
C ASN A 1094 11.04 -0.92 -21.00
N ARG A 1095 11.47 0.33 -21.28
CA ARG A 1095 12.85 0.68 -21.67
C ARG A 1095 13.72 1.04 -20.47
N TRP A 1096 13.73 0.15 -19.48
CA TRP A 1096 14.50 0.30 -18.23
C TRP A 1096 16.01 0.23 -18.41
N GLY A 1097 16.53 -0.04 -19.61
CA GLY A 1097 17.97 -0.17 -19.87
C GLY A 1097 18.58 -1.46 -19.31
N ARG A 1098 19.91 -1.47 -19.23
CA ARG A 1098 20.74 -2.57 -18.75
C ARG A 1098 21.62 -2.15 -17.56
N GLU A 1099 22.31 -3.13 -16.98
CA GLU A 1099 23.34 -2.87 -15.99
C GLU A 1099 24.58 -2.19 -16.60
N PRO A 1100 25.38 -1.45 -15.80
CA PRO A 1100 25.14 -1.09 -14.39
C PRO A 1100 24.21 0.13 -14.22
N VAL A 1101 23.83 0.42 -12.97
CA VAL A 1101 23.38 1.77 -12.56
C VAL A 1101 24.54 2.75 -12.70
N LEU A 1102 24.27 3.88 -13.35
CA LEU A 1102 25.15 5.04 -13.50
C LEU A 1102 24.69 6.14 -12.54
N CYS A 1103 25.63 6.73 -11.81
CA CYS A 1103 25.38 7.79 -10.82
C CYS A 1103 26.14 9.08 -11.17
N GLU A 1104 25.55 10.22 -10.83
CA GLU A 1104 26.20 11.53 -10.88
C GLU A 1104 27.09 11.77 -9.65
N GLY A 1105 28.31 12.24 -9.88
CA GLY A 1105 29.23 12.64 -8.80
C GLY A 1105 29.00 14.06 -8.34
N VAL A 1106 28.20 14.26 -7.29
CA VAL A 1106 27.87 15.60 -6.77
C VAL A 1106 29.13 16.42 -6.44
N PRO A 1107 29.41 17.53 -7.14
CA PRO A 1107 30.47 18.45 -6.76
C PRO A 1107 30.02 19.26 -5.54
N ALA A 1108 30.80 19.26 -4.47
CA ALA A 1108 30.53 20.08 -3.28
C ALA A 1108 31.82 20.50 -2.58
N GLU A 1109 31.84 21.73 -2.09
CA GLU A 1109 32.77 22.23 -1.09
C GLU A 1109 32.13 22.03 0.29
N ILE A 1110 32.86 21.41 1.21
CA ILE A 1110 32.44 21.26 2.62
C ILE A 1110 33.57 21.77 3.51
N VAL A 1111 33.21 22.53 4.54
CA VAL A 1111 34.13 23.05 5.55
C VAL A 1111 33.70 22.56 6.94
N LEU A 1112 34.62 21.95 7.68
CA LEU A 1112 34.42 21.50 9.06
C LEU A 1112 35.13 22.42 10.06
N PRO A 1113 34.64 22.55 11.31
CA PRO A 1113 35.19 23.45 12.33
C PRO A 1113 36.45 22.90 13.02
N VAL A 1114 37.36 22.28 12.27
CA VAL A 1114 38.57 21.61 12.77
C VAL A 1114 39.78 21.96 11.90
N ASP A 1115 40.98 21.87 12.47
CA ASP A 1115 42.27 22.10 11.82
C ASP A 1115 42.48 21.15 10.62
N ALA A 1116 42.93 21.69 9.47
CA ALA A 1116 43.14 20.92 8.24
C ALA A 1116 44.18 19.80 8.36
N GLY A 1117 45.23 19.99 9.18
CA GLY A 1117 46.27 19.00 9.45
C GLY A 1117 45.77 17.81 10.27
N LYS A 1118 44.71 17.98 11.05
CA LYS A 1118 44.06 16.94 11.87
C LYS A 1118 43.06 16.07 11.10
N VAL A 1119 42.81 16.38 9.83
CA VAL A 1119 41.82 15.67 9.01
C VAL A 1119 42.47 14.78 7.96
N ARG A 1120 41.84 13.63 7.70
CA ARG A 1120 42.03 12.82 6.49
C ARG A 1120 40.69 12.63 5.79
N PHE A 1121 40.70 12.71 4.46
CA PHE A 1121 39.52 12.62 3.60
C PHE A 1121 39.74 11.53 2.55
N TYR A 1122 38.80 10.60 2.45
CA TYR A 1122 38.91 9.40 1.62
C TYR A 1122 37.67 9.23 0.74
N PRO A 1123 37.79 9.27 -0.59
CA PRO A 1123 36.77 8.72 -1.48
C PRO A 1123 36.63 7.22 -1.24
N LEU A 1124 35.40 6.71 -1.13
CA LEU A 1124 35.15 5.28 -0.94
C LEU A 1124 34.84 4.58 -2.27
N ASP A 1125 35.05 3.26 -2.33
CA ASP A 1125 34.55 2.38 -3.40
C ASP A 1125 33.08 1.93 -3.14
N GLU A 1126 32.53 1.09 -4.02
CA GLU A 1126 31.16 0.56 -3.89
C GLU A 1126 30.96 -0.41 -2.72
N SER A 1127 32.04 -0.85 -2.09
CA SER A 1127 32.06 -1.66 -0.87
C SER A 1127 32.34 -0.80 0.39
N GLY A 1128 32.54 0.51 0.25
CA GLY A 1128 32.86 1.42 1.34
C GLY A 1128 34.32 1.42 1.79
N ASN A 1129 35.24 0.86 1.00
CA ASN A 1129 36.68 0.86 1.33
C ASN A 1129 37.31 2.21 0.97
N ARG A 1130 38.23 2.69 1.81
CA ARG A 1130 39.04 3.89 1.53
C ARG A 1130 39.91 3.66 0.31
N ARG A 1131 39.77 4.52 -0.72
CA ARG A 1131 40.77 4.67 -1.79
C ARG A 1131 41.86 5.66 -1.35
N ALA A 1132 42.74 6.07 -2.26
CA ALA A 1132 43.80 7.04 -1.97
C ALA A 1132 43.24 8.32 -1.31
N ALA A 1133 43.92 8.82 -0.29
CA ALA A 1133 43.50 10.03 0.44
C ALA A 1133 43.44 11.23 -0.52
N ALA A 1134 42.31 11.93 -0.52
CA ALA A 1134 42.13 13.15 -1.29
C ALA A 1134 42.63 14.37 -0.49
N PRO A 1135 43.10 15.44 -1.15
CA PRO A 1135 43.60 16.62 -0.44
C PRO A 1135 42.55 17.26 0.48
N VAL A 1136 42.98 17.55 1.71
CA VAL A 1136 42.33 18.51 2.60
C VAL A 1136 43.03 19.84 2.39
N LEU A 1137 42.25 20.89 2.19
CA LEU A 1137 42.68 22.28 2.04
C LEU A 1137 42.40 23.02 3.34
N GLU A 1138 43.12 24.12 3.58
CA GLU A 1138 42.75 25.06 4.62
C GLU A 1138 41.83 26.16 4.04
N ALA A 1139 40.91 26.66 4.87
CA ALA A 1139 40.21 27.92 4.68
C ALA A 1139 39.91 28.52 6.06
N GLU A 1140 40.41 29.72 6.37
CA GLU A 1140 40.13 30.40 7.66
C GLU A 1140 40.49 29.54 8.90
N GLY A 1141 41.61 28.80 8.87
CA GLY A 1141 42.01 27.87 9.93
C GLY A 1141 41.17 26.58 10.02
N LYS A 1142 40.29 26.32 9.03
CA LYS A 1142 39.36 25.19 8.99
C LYS A 1142 39.66 24.21 7.85
N ALA A 1143 39.35 22.94 8.09
CA ALA A 1143 39.47 21.85 7.15
C ALA A 1143 38.39 21.95 6.07
N LYS A 1144 38.83 22.16 4.83
CA LYS A 1144 38.01 22.23 3.63
C LYS A 1144 38.32 21.07 2.69
N PHE A 1145 37.31 20.43 2.13
CA PHE A 1145 37.49 19.34 1.16
C PHE A 1145 36.43 19.37 0.05
N MET A 1146 36.81 18.80 -1.09
CA MET A 1146 36.11 18.95 -2.36
C MET A 1146 35.64 17.60 -2.90
N LEU A 1147 34.34 17.35 -2.90
CA LEU A 1147 33.68 16.22 -3.56
C LEU A 1147 33.67 16.43 -5.09
N GLY A 1148 33.07 15.52 -5.86
CA GLY A 1148 32.76 15.70 -7.29
C GLY A 1148 33.16 14.57 -8.23
N PRO A 1149 32.86 14.71 -9.55
CA PRO A 1149 32.90 13.60 -10.51
C PRO A 1149 34.25 12.90 -10.63
N ARG A 1150 35.36 13.63 -10.49
CA ARG A 1150 36.75 13.11 -10.54
C ARG A 1150 37.06 11.98 -9.55
N HIS A 1151 36.22 11.80 -8.53
CA HIS A 1151 36.37 10.72 -7.55
C HIS A 1151 35.62 9.44 -7.93
N ALA A 1152 34.69 9.48 -8.90
CA ALA A 1152 33.82 8.38 -9.29
C ALA A 1152 33.18 7.62 -8.09
N THR A 1153 32.54 8.35 -7.17
CA THR A 1153 31.81 7.77 -6.04
C THR A 1153 30.73 8.70 -5.48
N VAL A 1154 29.70 8.09 -4.87
CA VAL A 1154 28.68 8.76 -4.06
C VAL A 1154 29.02 8.76 -2.56
N TRP A 1155 30.10 8.08 -2.14
CA TRP A 1155 30.48 7.86 -0.75
C TRP A 1155 31.90 8.35 -0.43
N TYR A 1156 32.04 8.98 0.74
CA TYR A 1156 33.30 9.51 1.26
C TYR A 1156 33.39 9.30 2.78
N GLU A 1157 34.59 9.09 3.29
CA GLU A 1157 34.88 9.06 4.74
C GLU A 1157 35.79 10.22 5.12
N ILE A 1158 35.54 10.79 6.29
CA ILE A 1158 36.41 11.76 6.95
C ILE A 1158 36.85 11.17 8.28
N GLU A 1159 38.13 11.28 8.59
CA GLU A 1159 38.72 10.89 9.86
C GLU A 1159 39.29 12.16 10.52
N VAL A 1160 38.69 12.57 11.63
CA VAL A 1160 39.17 13.66 12.49
C VAL A 1160 40.02 13.04 13.60
N ARG A 1161 41.19 13.63 13.86
CA ARG A 1161 42.23 13.11 14.77
C ARG A 1161 42.46 14.02 15.98
#